data_AF-A0A1Q4GUZ1-F1
#
_entry.id   AF-A0A1Q4GUZ1-F1
#
_cell.length_a   1.000
_cell.length_b   1.000
_cell.length_c   1.000
_cell.angle_alpha   90.00
_cell.angle_beta   90.00
_cell.angle_gamma   90.00
#
_symmetry.space_group_name_H-M   'P 1'
#
loop_
_entity.id
_entity.type
_entity.pdbx_description
1 polymer ?
#
loop_
_entity_poly.entity_id
_entity_poly.type
_entity_poly.pdbx_seq_one_letter_code
_entity_poly.pdbx_strand_id
1 'polypeptide(L)'
;MNAMSTLPRIAAGWSTILLLAGLALLALLPRWAEAARDISPQRECSTCHVMWLVDFNRKDVTPLIAYDPKPTVATGRQDAASTDRMCFSCHDGFVLDSRFAWKNRQNFHPIGVKPSGKVNIPTADGKQLFPLNEDGKVYCGTCHSAHGVEWGEKLSPVFLRMKNVDSSLCMSCHLERGTGPDEGNHPVFRQMKEIPGALTEAGSKFGGGRNVICQSCHLVHGAPEKKLLAVKNPNSELCGTCHADRYARSLAEAGRMATHPVNVRPDKVKIPQALLERGAKLGEGGTVICQTCHKPHFAEEGARILVAPNPQSQLCQTCHVGQRSVATSKHNMALLNPADRNVRGQEVGRAGVCSACHVPHGGQGPKMWARTVKPGDDPVSDLCLTCHTDGGLAAERQVGTHTHPVGRDMARLGAAVALPGYTREGVKSVGDGKGRVACASCHDPHQWDPRDPQKASKPGDPASGSDKFLRKPNGPDAGLCLTCHTNKSGIVNTKHDLAVMAPTARNIRGQTPAQAGVCASCHLPHNGGGPRMWAREVLTGTDPASSACLNCHNAAGLARKRTVGDNSHPVGVPIARIGITAKDGQWTVPPGSIATPGTVLPLYDPHGVPAAEGGNVACGTCHDPHNWAPGGKTRPAGDPKTTKGTVESSFLRLPNDSKGTLCANCHVDKGAIALSKHNLAISAPSASNTKGRTTAESGVCGACHLPHNGNGAKMWARATGPGQDGIEVLCAECHRDGGVAAKKQTGANSHPLRVDLKNIGGSTTLPLFTAEGRKDAAQGKVACATCHDLHQWDPANPASKAGARTDVEGGAADSFLRAPAWPAPTLCANCHSDKQQVKDTDHDLAITAPQATNIRAQDTQASGVCGQCHMVHNAAAQVRLWARPLGEGNDAMERLCRSCHAAEKVAAAKIPLQGSHPAKVNVISNPGNRRENGGHFPVFTPEGVRSGSGVISCPTCHNAHQWSVQHPQGGEGRNVEGDARSSFLRNTSDFSLCADCHGLDALFRYKYFHGDTSRRKHLLYR
;
A
#
# COMPACT_ATOMS: atom_id res chain seq x y z
N MET A 1 7.39 102.37 -12.29
CA MET A 1 6.88 103.66 -12.79
C MET A 1 6.25 104.38 -11.60
N ASN A 2 6.83 105.53 -11.24
CA ASN A 2 6.38 106.65 -10.36
C ASN A 2 5.83 106.28 -8.97
N ALA A 3 6.46 106.53 -7.80
CA ALA A 3 7.35 107.57 -7.28
C ALA A 3 6.72 108.97 -7.08
N MET A 4 6.78 109.43 -5.81
CA MET A 4 6.76 110.82 -5.29
C MET A 4 5.39 111.54 -5.25
N SER A 5 5.03 112.44 -4.34
CA SER A 5 5.73 113.32 -3.35
C SER A 5 4.64 114.01 -2.49
N THR A 6 4.69 114.00 -1.14
CA THR A 6 5.11 115.08 -0.19
C THR A 6 4.48 116.49 -0.28
N LEU A 7 3.88 116.91 0.87
CA LEU A 7 3.91 118.25 1.56
C LEU A 7 3.11 119.45 0.96
N PRO A 8 2.90 120.60 1.66
CA PRO A 8 2.59 120.88 3.08
C PRO A 8 1.61 122.09 3.35
N ARG A 9 1.28 122.30 4.65
CA ARG A 9 1.09 123.53 5.50
C ARG A 9 0.66 124.92 4.94
N ILE A 10 0.14 125.73 5.91
CA ILE A 10 0.12 127.22 6.10
C ILE A 10 -1.31 127.79 5.98
N ALA A 11 -1.88 128.72 6.79
CA ALA A 11 -1.51 129.66 7.87
C ALA A 11 -2.80 130.05 8.66
N ALA A 12 -2.75 130.30 9.98
CA ALA A 12 -2.77 131.61 10.69
C ALA A 12 -4.05 132.47 10.50
N GLY A 13 -4.69 133.09 11.50
CA GLY A 13 -4.42 133.27 12.93
C GLY A 13 -5.51 134.16 13.58
N TRP A 14 -5.18 134.76 14.75
CA TRP A 14 -5.85 135.84 15.51
C TRP A 14 -6.98 135.37 16.48
N SER A 15 -6.67 135.16 17.78
CA SER A 15 -6.66 136.16 18.88
C SER A 15 -8.07 136.48 19.41
N THR A 16 -8.54 135.78 20.44
CA THR A 16 -8.55 136.16 21.88
C THR A 16 -9.77 136.94 22.36
N ILE A 17 -10.37 136.41 23.45
CA ILE A 17 -11.09 137.08 24.55
C ILE A 17 -12.63 137.23 24.40
N LEU A 18 -13.33 136.82 25.48
CA LEU A 18 -14.79 136.73 25.75
C LEU A 18 -15.44 135.39 25.31
N LEU A 19 -15.11 134.23 25.88
CA LEU A 19 -15.27 133.80 27.29
C LEU A 19 -16.47 134.44 28.02
N LEU A 20 -17.43 133.58 28.35
CA LEU A 20 -18.33 133.65 29.51
C LEU A 20 -19.43 134.73 29.47
N ALA A 21 -20.63 134.37 28.96
CA ALA A 21 -21.93 134.67 29.60
C ALA A 21 -23.16 134.47 28.70
N GLY A 22 -23.02 134.27 27.38
CA GLY A 22 -24.16 134.33 26.45
C GLY A 22 -24.86 133.02 26.06
N LEU A 23 -24.29 131.85 26.37
CA LEU A 23 -24.74 130.55 25.82
C LEU A 23 -25.35 129.61 26.87
N ALA A 24 -25.92 130.18 27.93
CA ALA A 24 -26.62 129.43 28.99
C ALA A 24 -28.13 129.22 28.74
N LEU A 25 -28.67 129.55 27.56
CA LEU A 25 -30.13 129.49 27.31
C LEU A 25 -30.58 128.78 26.03
N LEU A 26 -29.75 127.92 25.43
CA LEU A 26 -30.12 127.12 24.24
C LEU A 26 -29.95 125.60 24.43
N ALA A 27 -29.76 125.15 25.68
CA ALA A 27 -29.54 123.74 26.03
C ALA A 27 -30.78 123.03 26.64
N LEU A 28 -32.00 123.40 26.24
CA LEU A 28 -33.24 122.77 26.71
C LEU A 28 -34.17 122.34 25.56
N LEU A 29 -33.62 121.63 24.59
CA LEU A 29 -34.41 120.72 23.73
C LEU A 29 -33.80 119.32 23.81
N PRO A 30 -34.49 118.31 24.37
CA PRO A 30 -34.00 116.95 24.37
C PRO A 30 -34.06 116.40 22.94
N ARG A 31 -32.88 116.15 22.35
CA ARG A 31 -32.74 115.27 21.18
C ARG A 31 -33.06 113.85 21.61
N TRP A 32 -34.23 113.38 21.22
CA TRP A 32 -34.50 111.95 21.10
C TRP A 32 -33.73 111.43 19.87
N ALA A 33 -33.19 110.22 20.03
CA ALA A 33 -32.44 109.44 19.04
C ALA A 33 -30.99 109.89 18.77
N GLU A 34 -30.05 109.25 19.47
CA GLU A 34 -28.83 108.64 18.90
C GLU A 34 -27.99 108.03 20.03
N ALA A 35 -28.48 106.94 20.63
CA ALA A 35 -27.58 105.94 21.18
C ALA A 35 -27.25 104.99 20.03
N ALA A 36 -26.16 105.31 19.35
CA ALA A 36 -25.52 104.46 18.36
C ALA A 36 -25.40 103.04 18.94
N ARG A 37 -25.91 102.08 18.16
CA ARG A 37 -25.69 100.66 18.38
C ARG A 37 -24.20 100.39 18.25
N ASP A 38 -23.47 100.32 19.35
CA ASP A 38 -22.10 99.80 19.34
C ASP A 38 -22.16 98.31 18.98
N ILE A 39 -21.86 98.01 17.73
CA ILE A 39 -21.83 96.65 17.19
C ILE A 39 -20.62 95.97 17.82
N SER A 40 -20.82 94.84 18.51
CA SER A 40 -19.73 94.05 19.09
C SER A 40 -18.59 93.87 18.07
N PRO A 41 -17.33 94.23 18.41
CA PRO A 41 -16.21 94.25 17.45
C PRO A 41 -15.82 92.88 16.89
N GLN A 42 -16.48 91.80 17.31
CA GLN A 42 -16.14 90.41 17.00
C GLN A 42 -17.38 89.56 16.69
N ARG A 43 -18.45 90.15 16.12
CA ARG A 43 -19.67 89.40 15.75
C ARG A 43 -19.38 88.17 14.88
N GLU A 44 -18.37 88.22 14.01
CA GLU A 44 -17.98 87.07 13.20
C GLU A 44 -17.44 85.88 14.03
N CYS A 45 -16.82 86.16 15.18
CA CYS A 45 -16.35 85.14 16.12
C CYS A 45 -17.46 84.62 17.06
N SER A 46 -18.58 85.35 17.15
CA SER A 46 -19.63 85.09 18.13
C SER A 46 -20.47 83.84 17.88
N THR A 47 -20.45 83.32 16.66
CA THR A 47 -21.05 82.03 16.30
C THR A 47 -20.45 80.90 17.14
N CYS A 48 -19.16 80.99 17.49
CA CYS A 48 -18.48 80.00 18.32
C CYS A 48 -18.24 80.51 19.74
N HIS A 49 -17.91 81.80 19.90
CA HIS A 49 -17.65 82.44 21.19
C HIS A 49 -18.78 83.39 21.55
N VAL A 50 -19.98 82.85 21.80
CA VAL A 50 -21.14 83.66 22.25
C VAL A 50 -20.82 84.50 23.49
N MET A 51 -19.84 84.07 24.29
CA MET A 51 -19.32 84.78 25.46
C MET A 51 -18.56 86.08 25.16
N TRP A 52 -18.13 86.30 23.92
CA TRP A 52 -17.43 87.52 23.50
C TRP A 52 -18.38 88.61 23.03
N LEU A 53 -19.67 88.31 22.91
CA LEU A 53 -20.70 89.29 22.62
C LEU A 53 -21.00 90.11 23.88
N VAL A 54 -20.56 91.36 23.86
CA VAL A 54 -20.89 92.36 24.89
C VAL A 54 -22.40 92.51 25.10
N ASP A 55 -23.21 92.24 24.07
CA ASP A 55 -24.68 92.28 24.07
C ASP A 55 -25.31 91.33 25.10
N PHE A 56 -24.70 90.18 25.39
CA PHE A 56 -25.18 89.23 26.40
C PHE A 56 -24.74 89.57 27.83
N ASN A 57 -23.79 90.50 27.98
CA ASN A 57 -23.26 90.94 29.27
C ASN A 57 -23.85 92.30 29.74
N ARG A 58 -24.82 92.81 28.96
CA ARG A 58 -25.55 94.04 29.24
C ARG A 58 -26.57 93.84 30.36
N LYS A 59 -26.60 94.78 31.31
CA LYS A 59 -27.52 94.74 32.46
C LYS A 59 -28.91 95.33 32.16
N ASP A 60 -29.05 96.02 31.03
CA ASP A 60 -30.25 96.77 30.63
C ASP A 60 -31.19 96.00 29.70
N VAL A 61 -30.84 94.77 29.30
CA VAL A 61 -31.65 93.91 28.43
C VAL A 61 -31.61 92.46 28.90
N THR A 62 -32.79 91.82 28.98
CA THR A 62 -32.90 90.39 29.29
C THR A 62 -32.75 89.58 28.01
N PRO A 63 -31.74 88.69 27.89
CA PRO A 63 -31.57 87.90 26.69
C PRO A 63 -32.71 86.86 26.54
N LEU A 64 -33.16 86.66 25.29
CA LEU A 64 -34.20 85.68 24.93
C LEU A 64 -33.79 84.21 25.17
N ILE A 65 -32.49 83.95 25.23
CA ILE A 65 -31.90 82.65 25.57
C ILE A 65 -31.01 82.81 26.80
N ALA A 66 -30.95 81.79 27.65
CA ALA A 66 -30.08 81.81 28.82
C ALA A 66 -28.61 81.94 28.39
N TYR A 67 -27.94 82.97 28.90
CA TYR A 67 -26.52 83.20 28.66
C TYR A 67 -25.70 82.35 29.65
N ASP A 68 -25.17 81.24 29.15
CA ASP A 68 -24.24 80.40 29.90
C ASP A 68 -22.94 80.21 29.08
N PRO A 69 -21.90 81.01 29.35
CA PRO A 69 -20.63 80.92 28.62
C PRO A 69 -19.82 79.68 28.98
N LYS A 70 -20.14 79.02 30.10
CA LYS A 70 -19.47 77.80 30.58
C LYS A 70 -20.52 76.77 31.01
N PRO A 71 -21.29 76.22 30.05
CA PRO A 71 -22.36 75.31 30.38
C PRO A 71 -21.83 74.03 31.01
N THR A 72 -22.59 73.51 31.96
CA THR A 72 -22.39 72.16 32.48
C THR A 72 -23.02 71.17 31.51
N VAL A 73 -22.18 70.43 30.79
CA VAL A 73 -22.59 69.37 29.86
C VAL A 73 -22.21 67.99 30.42
N ALA A 74 -22.52 66.92 29.68
CA ALA A 74 -22.21 65.55 30.11
C ALA A 74 -20.72 65.31 30.45
N THR A 75 -19.80 66.07 29.84
CA THR A 75 -18.37 66.00 30.10
C THR A 75 -17.90 66.86 31.27
N GLY A 76 -18.79 67.67 31.86
CA GLY A 76 -18.50 68.61 32.96
C GLY A 76 -18.66 70.06 32.55
N ARG A 77 -18.31 70.97 33.46
CA ARG A 77 -18.35 72.43 33.24
C ARG A 77 -17.17 72.89 32.38
N GLN A 78 -17.47 73.43 31.19
CA GLN A 78 -16.46 73.79 30.17
C GLN A 78 -16.93 74.94 29.29
N ASP A 79 -16.01 75.55 28.53
CA ASP A 79 -16.30 76.62 27.57
C ASP A 79 -17.32 76.19 26.52
N ALA A 80 -18.34 77.03 26.26
CA ALA A 80 -19.38 76.79 25.26
C ALA A 80 -18.81 76.48 23.86
N ALA A 81 -17.70 77.12 23.49
CA ALA A 81 -16.99 76.93 22.22
C ALA A 81 -16.33 75.55 22.10
N SER A 82 -16.12 74.87 23.22
CA SER A 82 -15.52 73.53 23.29
C SER A 82 -16.53 72.44 23.61
N THR A 83 -17.83 72.75 23.55
CA THR A 83 -18.90 71.76 23.73
C THR A 83 -18.96 70.82 22.54
N ASP A 84 -19.37 69.58 22.81
CA ASP A 84 -19.56 68.54 21.80
C ASP A 84 -20.46 69.00 20.64
N ARG A 85 -21.54 69.73 20.94
CA ARG A 85 -22.44 70.31 19.94
C ARG A 85 -21.75 71.34 19.05
N MET A 86 -20.90 72.19 19.64
CA MET A 86 -20.13 73.20 18.89
C MET A 86 -19.07 72.53 18.00
N CYS A 87 -18.42 71.48 18.48
CA CYS A 87 -17.53 70.70 17.62
C CYS A 87 -18.32 70.06 16.47
N PHE A 88 -19.48 69.45 16.75
CA PHE A 88 -20.27 68.78 15.72
C PHE A 88 -20.73 69.72 14.59
N SER A 89 -21.07 70.99 14.88
CA SER A 89 -21.48 71.95 13.83
C SER A 89 -20.39 72.29 12.81
N CYS A 90 -19.12 71.98 13.10
CA CYS A 90 -18.05 72.06 12.10
C CYS A 90 -17.86 70.72 11.35
N HIS A 91 -18.19 69.61 12.00
CA HIS A 91 -18.01 68.24 11.50
C HIS A 91 -19.22 67.70 10.72
N ASP A 92 -20.37 68.37 10.76
CA ASP A 92 -21.65 67.95 10.18
C ASP A 92 -21.74 68.04 8.65
N GLY A 93 -20.71 68.62 8.02
CA GLY A 93 -20.63 68.89 6.59
C GLY A 93 -20.49 70.36 6.24
N PHE A 94 -20.71 71.27 7.20
CA PHE A 94 -20.63 72.71 6.94
C PHE A 94 -19.18 73.21 6.75
N VAL A 95 -18.24 72.82 7.63
CA VAL A 95 -16.80 73.16 7.48
C VAL A 95 -16.02 72.00 6.86
N LEU A 96 -16.23 70.80 7.38
CA LEU A 96 -15.65 69.56 6.85
C LEU A 96 -16.58 68.40 7.19
N ASP A 97 -17.08 67.68 6.18
CA ASP A 97 -17.85 66.46 6.45
C ASP A 97 -16.92 65.38 7.04
N SER A 98 -17.06 65.19 8.33
CA SER A 98 -16.31 64.19 9.09
C SER A 98 -17.19 63.53 10.14
N ARG A 99 -18.49 63.43 9.82
CA ARG A 99 -19.50 62.71 10.61
C ARG A 99 -19.11 61.25 10.87
N PHE A 100 -18.24 60.65 10.05
CA PHE A 100 -17.69 59.32 10.30
C PHE A 100 -16.86 59.24 11.60
N ALA A 101 -16.16 60.31 11.99
CA ALA A 101 -15.44 60.38 13.27
C ALA A 101 -16.41 60.38 14.46
N TRP A 102 -17.66 60.79 14.20
CA TRP A 102 -18.75 60.82 15.16
C TRP A 102 -19.53 59.51 15.26
N LYS A 103 -19.23 58.53 14.39
CA LYS A 103 -19.80 57.19 14.41
C LYS A 103 -19.36 56.44 15.68
N ASN A 104 -20.18 55.57 16.25
CA ASN A 104 -19.83 54.76 17.44
C ASN A 104 -19.29 55.60 18.63
N ARG A 105 -20.04 56.62 19.04
CA ARG A 105 -19.67 57.57 20.12
C ARG A 105 -19.22 56.92 21.44
N GLN A 106 -19.68 55.71 21.70
CA GLN A 106 -19.29 54.88 22.84
C GLN A 106 -17.81 54.44 22.84
N ASN A 107 -17.11 54.57 21.70
CA ASN A 107 -15.72 54.15 21.51
C ASN A 107 -14.79 55.33 21.19
N PHE A 108 -15.02 56.50 21.78
CA PHE A 108 -14.08 57.63 21.66
C PHE A 108 -13.01 57.57 22.74
N HIS A 109 -11.90 58.26 22.48
CA HIS A 109 -10.97 58.56 23.56
C HIS A 109 -11.76 59.16 24.74
N PRO A 110 -11.61 58.63 25.97
CA PRO A 110 -12.48 59.00 27.08
C PRO A 110 -12.49 60.51 27.34
N ILE A 111 -13.69 61.11 27.29
CA ILE A 111 -13.98 62.49 27.68
C ILE A 111 -14.99 62.47 28.83
N GLY A 112 -15.02 63.53 29.64
CA GLY A 112 -15.83 63.60 30.86
C GLY A 112 -15.28 62.80 32.03
N VAL A 113 -14.04 62.32 31.92
CA VAL A 113 -13.35 61.53 32.96
C VAL A 113 -12.11 62.27 33.44
N LYS A 114 -11.78 62.13 34.72
CA LYS A 114 -10.50 62.62 35.27
C LYS A 114 -9.36 61.72 34.79
N PRO A 115 -8.21 62.26 34.35
CA PRO A 115 -7.03 61.46 34.04
C PRO A 115 -6.65 60.59 35.25
N SER A 116 -6.27 59.33 35.00
CA SER A 116 -5.76 58.47 36.07
C SER A 116 -4.32 58.85 36.41
N GLY A 117 -3.80 58.39 37.56
CA GLY A 117 -2.40 58.60 37.94
C GLY A 117 -1.35 57.99 36.99
N LYS A 118 -1.80 57.27 35.96
CA LYS A 118 -0.98 56.69 34.88
C LYS A 118 -0.93 57.56 33.62
N VAL A 119 -1.59 58.71 33.64
CA VAL A 119 -1.64 59.66 32.53
C VAL A 119 -0.89 60.91 32.97
N ASN A 120 0.16 61.25 32.24
CA ASN A 120 0.90 62.47 32.47
C ASN A 120 0.21 63.63 31.74
N ILE A 121 0.02 64.78 32.38
CA ILE A 121 -0.46 65.99 31.72
C ILE A 121 0.73 66.96 31.63
N PRO A 122 1.42 67.03 30.48
CA PRO A 122 2.59 67.89 30.33
C PRO A 122 2.25 69.37 30.48
N THR A 123 3.22 70.13 30.98
CA THR A 123 3.18 71.58 31.08
C THR A 123 4.25 72.20 30.17
N ALA A 124 3.95 73.37 29.62
CA ALA A 124 4.88 74.21 28.87
C ALA A 124 4.78 75.63 29.46
N ASP A 125 5.92 76.23 29.85
CA ASP A 125 6.00 77.55 30.49
C ASP A 125 5.03 77.75 31.67
N GLY A 126 4.88 76.71 32.50
CA GLY A 126 4.00 76.73 33.68
C GLY A 126 2.50 76.58 33.37
N LYS A 127 2.10 76.49 32.10
CA LYS A 127 0.72 76.25 31.67
C LYS A 127 0.52 74.81 31.21
N GLN A 128 -0.66 74.25 31.43
CA GLN A 128 -1.00 72.91 30.93
C GLN A 128 -1.09 72.92 29.40
N LEU A 129 -0.27 72.10 28.73
CA LEU A 129 -0.31 71.92 27.28
C LEU A 129 -1.67 71.36 26.84
N PHE A 130 -2.23 70.46 27.65
CA PHE A 130 -3.57 69.89 27.48
C PHE A 130 -4.46 70.28 28.66
N PRO A 131 -5.22 71.38 28.55
CA PRO A 131 -6.05 71.85 29.65
C PRO A 131 -7.19 70.88 29.93
N LEU A 132 -7.48 70.67 31.21
CA LEU A 132 -8.68 69.99 31.66
C LEU A 132 -9.81 71.02 31.85
N ASN A 133 -11.06 70.56 31.91
CA ASN A 133 -12.18 71.45 32.21
C ASN A 133 -12.21 71.85 33.69
N GLU A 134 -13.19 72.66 34.11
CA GLU A 134 -13.24 73.16 35.51
C GLU A 134 -13.41 72.04 36.55
N ASP A 135 -13.96 70.90 36.14
CA ASP A 135 -14.09 69.71 36.98
C ASP A 135 -12.82 68.84 37.01
N GLY A 136 -11.75 69.25 36.31
CA GLY A 136 -10.51 68.48 36.15
C GLY A 136 -10.66 67.26 35.23
N LYS A 137 -11.62 67.27 34.30
CA LYS A 137 -11.89 66.18 33.36
C LYS A 137 -11.37 66.50 31.95
N VAL A 138 -11.02 65.45 31.21
CA VAL A 138 -10.66 65.54 29.79
C VAL A 138 -11.91 65.88 28.96
N TYR A 139 -11.79 66.80 28.00
CA TYR A 139 -12.87 67.19 27.08
C TYR A 139 -12.31 67.46 25.67
N CYS A 140 -13.15 67.80 24.69
CA CYS A 140 -12.71 68.02 23.30
C CYS A 140 -11.59 69.09 23.21
N GLY A 141 -11.73 70.19 23.96
CA GLY A 141 -10.73 71.27 24.02
C GLY A 141 -9.43 70.90 24.73
N THR A 142 -9.34 69.73 25.37
CA THR A 142 -8.07 69.20 25.91
C THR A 142 -7.10 68.87 24.79
N CYS A 143 -7.58 68.35 23.66
CA CYS A 143 -6.73 67.99 22.51
C CYS A 143 -6.87 68.97 21.34
N HIS A 144 -8.07 69.52 21.14
CA HIS A 144 -8.38 70.41 20.02
C HIS A 144 -8.28 71.89 20.39
N SER A 145 -7.87 72.70 19.41
CA SER A 145 -7.96 74.16 19.47
C SER A 145 -8.15 74.73 18.07
N ALA A 146 -9.25 75.47 17.84
CA ALA A 146 -9.54 76.07 16.54
C ALA A 146 -8.53 77.17 16.14
N HIS A 147 -7.81 77.74 17.11
CA HIS A 147 -6.94 78.91 16.93
C HIS A 147 -5.47 78.64 17.29
N GLY A 148 -5.06 77.39 17.47
CA GLY A 148 -3.72 77.05 17.99
C GLY A 148 -3.58 77.36 19.50
N VAL A 149 -2.36 77.38 20.03
CA VAL A 149 -2.07 77.67 21.45
C VAL A 149 -1.51 79.09 21.63
N GLU A 150 -1.94 79.79 22.68
CA GLU A 150 -1.66 81.23 22.89
C GLU A 150 -0.17 81.61 23.04
N TRP A 151 0.71 80.66 23.42
CA TRP A 151 2.12 80.93 23.68
C TRP A 151 3.03 80.84 22.44
N GLY A 152 2.47 80.99 21.23
CA GLY A 152 3.25 81.17 20.01
C GLY A 152 4.05 79.94 19.57
N GLU A 153 3.61 78.74 19.96
CA GLU A 153 4.27 77.51 19.54
C GLU A 153 4.10 77.33 18.02
N LYS A 154 5.16 77.63 17.25
CA LYS A 154 5.20 77.54 15.78
C LYS A 154 4.91 76.14 15.21
N LEU A 155 4.71 75.14 16.08
CA LEU A 155 4.53 73.73 15.77
C LEU A 155 3.08 73.23 15.94
N SER A 156 2.14 74.05 16.43
CA SER A 156 0.74 73.65 16.64
C SER A 156 -0.07 73.75 15.34
N PRO A 157 -0.59 72.65 14.75
CA PRO A 157 -1.40 72.71 13.54
C PRO A 157 -2.83 73.17 13.84
N VAL A 158 -3.51 73.77 12.86
CA VAL A 158 -4.92 74.17 12.98
C VAL A 158 -5.76 72.99 13.50
N PHE A 159 -6.58 73.23 14.53
CA PHE A 159 -7.45 72.26 15.23
C PHE A 159 -6.80 71.28 16.22
N LEU A 160 -5.48 71.20 16.39
CA LEU A 160 -4.85 70.39 17.45
C LEU A 160 -3.85 71.22 18.26
N ARG A 161 -3.77 70.97 19.57
CA ARG A 161 -2.85 71.73 20.44
C ARG A 161 -1.38 71.44 20.19
N MET A 162 -1.04 70.28 19.61
CA MET A 162 0.32 69.97 19.16
C MET A 162 0.30 69.09 17.91
N LYS A 163 1.38 69.15 17.11
CA LYS A 163 1.53 68.27 15.94
C LYS A 163 1.66 66.82 16.38
N ASN A 164 0.86 65.96 15.76
CA ASN A 164 0.86 64.52 16.02
C ASN A 164 1.69 63.76 14.96
N VAL A 165 3.01 63.91 15.01
CA VAL A 165 3.95 63.15 14.17
C VAL A 165 4.26 61.83 14.87
N ASP A 166 4.08 60.71 14.18
CA ASP A 166 4.39 59.36 14.68
C ASP A 166 3.87 59.08 16.13
N SER A 167 2.62 59.47 16.42
CA SER A 167 1.99 59.36 17.74
C SER A 167 2.54 60.25 18.86
N SER A 168 3.33 61.29 18.56
CA SER A 168 3.89 62.21 19.57
C SER A 168 2.83 62.74 20.56
N LEU A 169 1.66 63.14 20.06
CA LEU A 169 0.52 63.61 20.86
C LEU A 169 0.06 62.56 21.89
N CYS A 170 -0.01 61.30 21.48
CA CYS A 170 -0.45 60.20 22.34
C CYS A 170 0.59 59.92 23.43
N MET A 171 1.87 59.92 23.04
CA MET A 171 2.98 59.59 23.93
C MET A 171 3.21 60.68 24.98
N SER A 172 2.94 61.95 24.69
CA SER A 172 3.03 63.04 25.66
C SER A 172 2.26 62.77 26.95
N CYS A 173 1.14 62.04 26.85
CA CYS A 173 0.31 61.65 27.99
C CYS A 173 0.41 60.17 28.38
N HIS A 174 0.82 59.29 27.45
CA HIS A 174 0.91 57.84 27.64
C HIS A 174 2.33 57.29 27.49
N LEU A 175 3.30 57.95 28.14
CA LEU A 175 4.74 57.66 28.05
C LEU A 175 5.08 56.18 28.31
N GLU A 176 4.45 55.58 29.31
CA GLU A 176 4.68 54.20 29.76
C GLU A 176 4.17 53.10 28.81
N ARG A 177 3.53 53.43 27.68
CA ARG A 177 2.96 52.45 26.74
C ARG A 177 3.84 52.15 25.53
N GLY A 178 4.86 52.98 25.30
CA GLY A 178 5.74 52.91 24.12
C GLY A 178 7.10 52.28 24.37
N THR A 179 7.35 51.75 25.57
CA THR A 179 8.70 51.38 26.03
C THR A 179 9.20 50.01 25.54
N GLY A 180 8.36 49.27 24.83
CA GLY A 180 8.73 48.02 24.17
C GLY A 180 8.71 46.77 25.07
N PRO A 181 9.09 45.60 24.53
CA PRO A 181 8.79 44.31 25.15
C PRO A 181 9.45 44.06 26.50
N ASP A 182 10.65 44.58 26.73
CA ASP A 182 11.41 44.31 27.94
C ASP A 182 10.74 44.95 29.17
N GLU A 183 10.07 46.09 28.98
CA GLU A 183 9.18 46.75 29.95
C GLU A 183 7.70 46.34 29.80
N GLY A 184 7.42 45.28 29.05
CA GLY A 184 6.09 44.69 28.98
C GLY A 184 5.11 45.34 27.99
N ASN A 185 5.60 46.09 27.00
CA ASN A 185 4.78 46.73 25.97
C ASN A 185 5.04 46.18 24.56
N HIS A 186 4.02 46.13 23.72
CA HIS A 186 4.17 45.78 22.32
C HIS A 186 5.05 46.82 21.63
N PRO A 187 5.99 46.42 20.76
CA PRO A 187 6.92 47.38 20.17
C PRO A 187 6.19 48.36 19.25
N VAL A 188 6.54 49.65 19.40
CA VAL A 188 6.22 50.76 18.48
C VAL A 188 7.54 51.29 17.90
N PHE A 189 7.45 52.11 16.85
CA PHE A 189 8.58 52.61 16.05
C PHE A 189 9.42 51.52 15.37
N ARG A 190 8.83 50.33 15.20
CA ARG A 190 9.42 49.28 14.38
C ARG A 190 8.96 49.44 12.94
N GLN A 191 9.94 49.43 12.04
CA GLN A 191 9.68 49.51 10.61
C GLN A 191 9.08 48.19 10.10
N MET A 192 7.96 48.29 9.40
CA MET A 192 7.34 47.16 8.71
C MET A 192 7.93 47.02 7.31
N LYS A 193 8.04 45.77 6.84
CA LYS A 193 8.38 45.50 5.44
C LYS A 193 7.26 45.99 4.52
N GLU A 194 6.01 45.67 4.86
CA GLU A 194 4.81 46.03 4.11
C GLU A 194 3.70 46.45 5.07
N ILE A 195 2.91 47.45 4.68
CA ILE A 195 1.76 47.91 5.46
C ILE A 195 0.54 47.08 5.03
N PRO A 196 -0.19 46.43 5.95
CA PRO A 196 -1.40 45.70 5.61
C PRO A 196 -2.49 46.66 5.10
N GLY A 197 -2.95 46.46 3.86
CA GLY A 197 -3.99 47.30 3.25
C GLY A 197 -5.28 47.36 4.09
N ALA A 198 -5.67 46.24 4.69
CA ALA A 198 -6.84 46.17 5.58
C ALA A 198 -6.76 47.12 6.78
N LEU A 199 -5.56 47.43 7.29
CA LEU A 199 -5.40 48.42 8.37
C LEU A 199 -5.55 49.85 7.85
N THR A 200 -4.97 50.15 6.68
CA THR A 200 -5.13 51.46 6.05
C THR A 200 -6.58 51.75 5.67
N GLU A 201 -7.29 50.76 5.12
CA GLU A 201 -8.73 50.82 4.82
C GLU A 201 -9.59 51.02 6.08
N ALA A 202 -9.16 50.43 7.21
CA ALA A 202 -9.79 50.63 8.51
C ALA A 202 -9.46 52.00 9.14
N GLY A 203 -8.68 52.85 8.48
CA GLY A 203 -8.32 54.20 8.95
C GLY A 203 -7.08 54.25 9.85
N SER A 204 -6.34 53.14 10.00
CA SER A 204 -5.07 53.13 10.72
C SER A 204 -4.01 53.98 10.02
N LYS A 205 -3.16 54.64 10.82
CA LYS A 205 -2.03 55.43 10.33
C LYS A 205 -0.70 54.78 10.71
N PHE A 206 0.30 54.95 9.85
CA PHE A 206 1.67 54.47 10.06
C PHE A 206 2.63 55.64 10.01
N GLY A 207 3.71 55.54 10.77
CA GLY A 207 4.71 56.60 10.85
C GLY A 207 5.63 56.62 9.64
N GLY A 208 6.51 57.64 9.59
CA GLY A 208 7.53 57.77 8.55
C GLY A 208 8.31 56.48 8.34
N GLY A 209 8.55 56.09 7.08
CA GLY A 209 9.28 54.87 6.75
C GLY A 209 8.50 53.55 6.92
N ARG A 210 7.18 53.60 7.19
CA ARG A 210 6.30 52.45 7.50
C ARG A 210 6.45 51.94 8.94
N ASN A 211 6.65 52.86 9.88
CA ASN A 211 6.78 52.52 11.30
C ASN A 211 5.42 52.21 11.94
N VAL A 212 5.37 51.18 12.78
CA VAL A 212 4.21 50.89 13.64
C VAL A 212 4.15 51.96 14.73
N ILE A 213 3.02 52.65 14.85
CA ILE A 213 2.78 53.71 15.82
C ILE A 213 1.46 53.46 16.56
N CYS A 214 1.09 54.25 17.56
CA CYS A 214 -0.15 54.05 18.31
C CYS A 214 -1.38 54.10 17.39
N GLN A 215 -1.40 55.00 16.40
CA GLN A 215 -2.47 55.09 15.41
C GLN A 215 -2.52 53.93 14.40
N SER A 216 -1.54 53.02 14.42
CA SER A 216 -1.58 51.81 13.59
C SER A 216 -2.60 50.81 14.12
N CYS A 217 -2.90 50.88 15.43
CA CYS A 217 -3.85 50.01 16.11
C CYS A 217 -5.05 50.80 16.67
N HIS A 218 -4.87 52.08 17.01
CA HIS A 218 -5.87 52.88 17.71
C HIS A 218 -6.46 54.02 16.86
N LEU A 219 -7.79 54.19 16.93
CA LEU A 219 -8.54 55.31 16.37
C LEU A 219 -9.16 56.14 17.49
N VAL A 220 -8.71 57.37 17.65
CA VAL A 220 -9.14 58.29 18.73
C VAL A 220 -10.66 58.58 18.66
N HIS A 221 -11.21 58.57 17.45
CA HIS A 221 -12.63 58.81 17.16
C HIS A 221 -13.15 57.72 16.22
N GLY A 222 -14.45 57.44 16.25
CA GLY A 222 -15.06 56.55 15.28
C GLY A 222 -14.74 55.06 15.41
N ALA A 223 -13.99 54.64 16.43
CA ALA A 223 -13.44 53.28 16.49
C ALA A 223 -14.56 52.21 16.48
N PRO A 224 -14.45 51.16 15.65
CA PRO A 224 -15.45 50.10 15.58
C PRO A 224 -15.52 49.22 16.84
N GLU A 225 -14.52 49.28 17.72
CA GLU A 225 -14.37 48.41 18.88
C GLU A 225 -13.94 49.19 20.14
N LYS A 226 -14.26 48.63 21.31
CA LYS A 226 -13.82 49.14 22.61
C LYS A 226 -12.30 49.26 22.67
N LYS A 227 -11.80 50.13 23.55
CA LYS A 227 -10.36 50.47 23.66
C LYS A 227 -9.78 51.05 22.38
N LEU A 228 -10.63 51.69 21.57
CA LEU A 228 -10.25 52.48 20.41
C LEU A 228 -9.60 51.67 19.30
N LEU A 229 -9.87 50.36 19.17
CA LEU A 229 -9.16 49.55 18.17
C LEU A 229 -9.68 49.83 16.75
N ALA A 230 -8.76 49.97 15.80
CA ALA A 230 -9.07 50.22 14.39
C ALA A 230 -9.80 49.04 13.72
N VAL A 231 -9.51 47.82 14.19
CA VAL A 231 -10.15 46.59 13.73
C VAL A 231 -10.72 45.87 14.95
N LYS A 232 -11.88 45.20 14.78
CA LYS A 232 -12.41 44.29 15.79
C LYS A 232 -11.35 43.25 16.16
N ASN A 233 -11.28 42.89 17.43
CA ASN A 233 -10.30 41.92 17.90
C ASN A 233 -10.86 40.83 18.84
N PRO A 234 -12.13 40.38 18.73
CA PRO A 234 -12.61 39.29 19.57
C PRO A 234 -11.83 37.98 19.35
N ASN A 235 -11.35 37.71 18.14
CA ASN A 235 -10.60 36.51 17.78
C ASN A 235 -9.24 36.87 17.13
N SER A 236 -8.54 37.83 17.74
CA SER A 236 -7.17 38.26 17.35
C SER A 236 -7.00 38.74 15.91
N GLU A 237 -8.06 39.22 15.26
CA GLU A 237 -8.04 39.65 13.86
C GLU A 237 -7.04 40.80 13.65
N LEU A 238 -6.98 41.77 14.57
CA LEU A 238 -6.01 42.87 14.54
C LEU A 238 -4.57 42.37 14.64
N CYS A 239 -4.31 41.31 15.41
CA CYS A 239 -2.97 40.71 15.46
C CYS A 239 -2.64 40.00 14.14
N GLY A 240 -3.62 39.29 13.58
CA GLY A 240 -3.49 38.53 12.34
C GLY A 240 -3.19 39.38 11.10
N THR A 241 -3.59 40.65 11.07
CA THR A 241 -3.27 41.56 9.95
C THR A 241 -1.77 41.81 9.79
N CYS A 242 -1.02 41.82 10.89
CA CYS A 242 0.43 42.01 10.89
C CYS A 242 1.22 40.72 11.10
N HIS A 243 0.63 39.75 11.80
CA HIS A 243 1.26 38.48 12.20
C HIS A 243 0.61 37.29 11.51
N ALA A 244 0.40 37.41 10.20
CA ALA A 244 -0.21 36.37 9.37
C ALA A 244 0.58 35.05 9.39
N ASP A 245 1.90 35.10 9.63
CA ASP A 245 2.81 33.95 9.73
C ASP A 245 2.57 33.08 10.98
N ARG A 246 1.80 33.57 11.96
CA ARG A 246 1.51 32.85 13.21
C ARG A 246 0.02 32.83 13.59
N TYR A 247 -0.85 33.40 12.76
CA TYR A 247 -2.30 33.46 12.95
C TYR A 247 -3.00 32.20 12.43
N ALA A 248 -2.69 31.05 13.03
CA ALA A 248 -3.29 29.77 12.64
C ALA A 248 -4.62 29.52 13.37
N ARG A 249 -5.73 29.39 12.64
CA ARG A 249 -7.10 29.30 13.18
C ARG A 249 -7.61 27.87 13.34
N SER A 250 -6.77 26.88 13.02
CA SER A 250 -7.09 25.47 13.17
C SER A 250 -5.84 24.65 13.50
N LEU A 251 -6.02 23.43 14.00
CA LEU A 251 -4.90 22.52 14.27
C LEU A 251 -4.10 22.17 13.01
N ALA A 252 -4.78 22.03 11.87
CA ALA A 252 -4.14 21.71 10.59
C ALA A 252 -3.31 22.89 10.06
N GLU A 253 -3.86 24.11 10.12
CA GLU A 253 -3.14 25.33 9.76
C GLU A 253 -1.93 25.56 10.67
N ALA A 254 -2.10 25.34 11.97
CA ALA A 254 -1.01 25.43 12.95
C ALA A 254 0.12 24.43 12.66
N GLY A 255 -0.23 23.22 12.21
CA GLY A 255 0.73 22.21 11.78
C GLY A 255 1.54 22.64 10.55
N ARG A 256 0.90 23.30 9.57
CA ARG A 256 1.59 23.83 8.37
C ARG A 256 2.49 25.02 8.69
N MET A 257 2.01 25.91 9.56
CA MET A 257 2.71 27.14 9.93
C MET A 257 3.71 26.97 11.08
N ALA A 258 3.81 25.76 11.65
CA ALA A 258 4.65 25.44 12.80
C ALA A 258 4.48 26.42 13.98
N THR A 259 3.23 26.77 14.27
CA THR A 259 2.84 27.74 15.32
C THR A 259 1.78 27.15 16.25
N HIS A 260 1.50 27.81 17.37
CA HIS A 260 0.40 27.42 18.25
C HIS A 260 -0.94 27.83 17.61
N PRO A 261 -1.97 26.97 17.62
CA PRO A 261 -3.30 27.34 17.14
C PRO A 261 -3.93 28.43 18.02
N VAL A 262 -4.57 29.41 17.40
CA VAL A 262 -5.43 30.42 18.03
C VAL A 262 -6.84 30.31 17.45
N ASN A 263 -7.81 30.95 18.09
CA ASN A 263 -9.24 30.88 17.78
C ASN A 263 -9.82 29.46 17.81
N VAL A 264 -9.18 28.58 18.59
CA VAL A 264 -9.63 27.21 18.83
C VAL A 264 -10.09 27.10 20.28
N ARG A 265 -11.22 26.43 20.49
CA ARG A 265 -11.76 26.17 21.83
C ARG A 265 -10.95 25.08 22.54
N PRO A 266 -10.51 25.29 23.78
CA PRO A 266 -9.85 24.23 24.55
C PRO A 266 -10.90 23.28 25.16
N ASP A 267 -10.98 22.06 24.65
CA ASP A 267 -11.99 21.09 25.11
C ASP A 267 -11.60 20.32 26.38
N LYS A 268 -10.29 20.27 26.69
CA LYS A 268 -9.73 19.42 27.76
C LYS A 268 -9.30 20.16 29.01
N VAL A 269 -9.20 21.48 28.94
CA VAL A 269 -8.69 22.32 30.02
C VAL A 269 -9.45 23.64 30.02
N LYS A 270 -9.78 24.14 31.21
CA LYS A 270 -10.27 25.51 31.38
C LYS A 270 -9.07 26.41 31.64
N ILE A 271 -9.02 27.57 31.00
CA ILE A 271 -7.97 28.56 31.26
C ILE A 271 -8.10 29.00 32.73
N PRO A 272 -7.04 28.88 33.56
CA PRO A 272 -7.13 29.18 34.97
C PRO A 272 -7.47 30.64 35.25
N GLN A 273 -8.29 30.87 36.28
CA GLN A 273 -8.71 32.20 36.70
C GLN A 273 -7.51 33.12 37.00
N ALA A 274 -6.43 32.57 37.58
CA ALA A 274 -5.20 33.31 37.85
C ALA A 274 -4.56 33.92 36.59
N LEU A 275 -4.71 33.31 35.41
CA LEU A 275 -4.24 33.91 34.15
C LEU A 275 -5.15 35.06 33.72
N LEU A 276 -6.47 34.92 33.88
CA LEU A 276 -7.45 35.97 33.58
C LEU A 276 -7.24 37.21 34.47
N GLU A 277 -6.98 37.00 35.76
CA GLU A 277 -6.64 38.05 36.73
C GLU A 277 -5.36 38.79 36.35
N ARG A 278 -4.40 38.09 35.75
CA ARG A 278 -3.15 38.68 35.21
C ARG A 278 -3.34 39.39 33.86
N GLY A 279 -4.54 39.36 33.29
CA GLY A 279 -4.92 40.07 32.07
C GLY A 279 -5.01 39.21 30.82
N ALA A 280 -4.99 37.87 30.94
CA ALA A 280 -5.35 36.99 29.84
C ALA A 280 -6.82 37.21 29.43
N LYS A 281 -7.09 37.00 28.14
CA LYS A 281 -8.44 37.09 27.58
C LYS A 281 -8.78 35.86 26.77
N LEU A 282 -10.07 35.59 26.66
CA LEU A 282 -10.63 34.58 25.76
C LEU A 282 -11.37 35.28 24.62
N GLY A 283 -11.39 34.62 23.46
CA GLY A 283 -12.20 35.07 22.34
C GLY A 283 -13.65 34.64 22.46
N GLU A 284 -14.40 34.88 21.38
CA GLU A 284 -15.78 34.44 21.29
C GLU A 284 -15.88 32.92 21.48
N GLY A 285 -16.94 32.47 22.16
CA GLY A 285 -17.15 31.05 22.47
C GLY A 285 -16.12 30.42 23.41
N GLY A 286 -15.28 31.23 24.08
CA GLY A 286 -14.24 30.76 25.01
C GLY A 286 -12.98 30.23 24.32
N THR A 287 -12.66 30.73 23.13
CA THR A 287 -11.50 30.30 22.35
C THR A 287 -10.18 30.87 22.90
N VAL A 288 -9.09 30.14 22.72
CA VAL A 288 -7.73 30.62 22.99
C VAL A 288 -7.32 31.59 21.88
N ILE A 289 -6.95 32.81 22.24
CA ILE A 289 -6.59 33.90 21.32
C ILE A 289 -5.17 34.39 21.63
N CYS A 290 -4.59 35.26 20.80
CA CYS A 290 -3.27 35.83 21.06
C CYS A 290 -3.20 36.49 22.45
N GLN A 291 -4.27 37.17 22.85
CA GLN A 291 -4.39 37.83 24.16
C GLN A 291 -4.64 36.86 25.34
N THR A 292 -4.77 35.55 25.10
CA THR A 292 -4.76 34.55 26.17
C THR A 292 -3.37 34.40 26.76
N CYS A 293 -2.33 34.52 25.93
CA CYS A 293 -0.93 34.42 26.35
C CYS A 293 -0.23 35.78 26.38
N HIS A 294 -0.65 36.72 25.53
CA HIS A 294 -0.01 38.03 25.39
C HIS A 294 -0.83 39.18 26.00
N LYS A 295 -0.11 40.11 26.63
CA LYS A 295 -0.65 41.36 27.14
C LYS A 295 0.07 42.51 26.41
N PRO A 296 -0.55 43.13 25.39
CA PRO A 296 0.13 44.13 24.54
C PRO A 296 0.62 45.38 25.25
N HIS A 297 0.05 45.72 26.41
CA HIS A 297 0.49 46.86 27.21
C HIS A 297 0.55 46.45 28.69
N PHE A 298 1.59 46.87 29.41
CA PHE A 298 1.77 46.60 30.83
C PHE A 298 1.78 45.12 31.21
N ALA A 299 2.42 44.29 30.40
CA ALA A 299 2.87 42.98 30.87
C ALA A 299 3.87 43.15 32.03
N GLU A 300 4.05 42.09 32.81
CA GLU A 300 5.07 42.06 33.87
C GLU A 300 6.45 42.30 33.25
N GLU A 301 7.30 43.08 33.93
CA GLU A 301 8.65 43.39 33.47
C GLU A 301 9.44 42.09 33.21
N GLY A 302 10.21 42.03 32.12
CA GLY A 302 10.94 40.83 31.73
C GLY A 302 10.07 39.68 31.17
N ALA A 303 8.73 39.75 31.22
CA ALA A 303 7.85 38.74 30.64
C ALA A 303 7.67 38.88 29.12
N ARG A 304 8.27 39.89 28.48
CA ARG A 304 8.28 40.11 27.02
C ARG A 304 6.89 39.97 26.41
N ILE A 305 5.97 40.80 26.90
CA ILE A 305 4.53 40.85 26.57
C ILE A 305 3.71 39.61 26.91
N LEU A 306 4.20 38.65 27.70
CA LEU A 306 3.38 37.54 28.20
C LEU A 306 2.54 37.96 29.42
N VAL A 307 1.39 37.31 29.60
CA VAL A 307 0.54 37.48 30.79
C VAL A 307 1.19 36.91 32.06
N ALA A 308 2.18 36.04 31.91
CA ALA A 308 3.01 35.51 32.99
C ALA A 308 4.40 35.12 32.45
N PRO A 309 5.46 35.23 33.26
CA PRO A 309 6.77 34.69 32.93
C PRO A 309 6.72 33.20 32.60
N ASN A 310 7.59 32.72 31.71
CA ASN A 310 7.64 31.31 31.30
C ASN A 310 9.01 30.64 31.53
N PRO A 311 9.64 30.77 32.72
CA PRO A 311 10.82 29.97 33.03
C PRO A 311 10.45 28.49 33.08
N GLN A 312 11.34 27.61 32.62
CA GLN A 312 11.14 26.15 32.72
C GLN A 312 9.79 25.65 32.11
N SER A 313 9.26 26.35 31.09
CA SER A 313 7.97 26.02 30.46
C SER A 313 6.74 26.09 31.38
N GLN A 314 6.78 26.85 32.48
CA GLN A 314 5.69 26.96 33.45
C GLN A 314 4.34 27.35 32.84
N LEU A 315 4.32 28.31 31.90
CA LEU A 315 3.09 28.76 31.23
C LEU A 315 2.46 27.63 30.40
N CYS A 316 3.28 26.83 29.71
CA CYS A 316 2.82 25.69 28.93
C CYS A 316 2.15 24.65 29.84
N GLN A 317 2.77 24.38 31.00
CA GLN A 317 2.28 23.40 31.97
C GLN A 317 0.94 23.82 32.59
N THR A 318 0.62 25.11 32.65
CA THR A 318 -0.67 25.61 33.12
C THR A 318 -1.84 25.07 32.29
N CYS A 319 -1.67 24.91 30.98
CA CYS A 319 -2.72 24.41 30.07
C CYS A 319 -2.51 22.94 29.69
N HIS A 320 -1.27 22.49 29.50
CA HIS A 320 -0.93 21.12 29.08
C HIS A 320 -0.68 20.20 30.29
N VAL A 321 -1.66 20.10 31.19
CA VAL A 321 -1.55 19.38 32.47
C VAL A 321 -1.20 17.90 32.27
N GLY A 322 -1.82 17.25 31.28
CA GLY A 322 -1.57 15.83 30.99
C GLY A 322 -0.20 15.53 30.37
N GLN A 323 0.58 16.55 29.99
CA GLN A 323 1.92 16.39 29.43
C GLN A 323 3.03 16.64 30.47
N ARG A 324 2.70 17.09 31.69
CA ARG A 324 3.67 17.43 32.74
C ARG A 324 4.58 16.27 33.15
N SER A 325 4.08 15.03 33.06
CA SER A 325 4.84 13.80 33.35
C SER A 325 6.11 13.64 32.51
N VAL A 326 6.23 14.35 31.38
CA VAL A 326 7.48 14.36 30.60
C VAL A 326 8.67 14.86 31.44
N ALA A 327 8.44 15.77 32.40
CA ALA A 327 9.45 16.32 33.29
C ALA A 327 10.15 15.27 34.17
N THR A 328 9.47 14.18 34.48
CA THR A 328 10.00 13.07 35.29
C THR A 328 10.32 11.84 34.44
N SER A 329 10.37 11.99 33.12
CA SER A 329 10.60 10.89 32.18
C SER A 329 11.98 10.94 31.51
N LYS A 330 12.34 9.87 30.80
CA LYS A 330 13.57 9.80 29.98
C LYS A 330 13.58 10.77 28.80
N HIS A 331 12.46 11.42 28.49
CA HIS A 331 12.40 12.50 27.49
C HIS A 331 12.58 13.89 28.11
N ASN A 332 12.98 14.00 29.38
CA ASN A 332 13.43 15.28 29.89
C ASN A 332 14.87 15.56 29.41
N MET A 333 14.98 16.27 28.29
CA MET A 333 16.28 16.53 27.65
C MET A 333 17.21 17.38 28.51
N ALA A 334 16.68 18.16 29.45
CA ALA A 334 17.49 18.90 30.41
C ALA A 334 18.28 17.97 31.35
N LEU A 335 17.83 16.72 31.53
CA LEU A 335 18.55 15.69 32.28
C LEU A 335 19.57 14.93 31.43
N LEU A 336 19.42 14.94 30.10
CA LEU A 336 20.33 14.24 29.17
C LEU A 336 21.50 15.14 28.76
N ASN A 337 21.21 16.35 28.29
CA ASN A 337 22.20 17.33 27.89
C ASN A 337 21.63 18.76 28.08
N PRO A 338 21.84 19.40 29.24
CA PRO A 338 21.29 20.73 29.52
C PRO A 338 21.85 21.84 28.61
N ALA A 339 23.05 21.64 28.04
CA ALA A 339 23.70 22.58 27.13
C ALA A 339 23.24 22.44 25.67
N ASP A 340 22.46 21.40 25.35
CA ASP A 340 21.84 21.26 24.03
C ASP A 340 20.96 22.48 23.72
N ARG A 341 20.85 22.81 22.44
CA ARG A 341 20.13 24.02 21.99
C ARG A 341 18.95 23.67 21.09
N ASN A 342 17.83 24.36 21.30
CA ASN A 342 16.71 24.30 20.38
C ASN A 342 16.97 25.15 19.11
N VAL A 343 16.04 25.14 18.14
CA VAL A 343 16.11 25.91 16.88
C VAL A 343 16.24 27.43 17.07
N ARG A 344 15.94 27.96 18.26
CA ARG A 344 16.15 29.37 18.62
C ARG A 344 17.51 29.64 19.28
N GLY A 345 18.36 28.63 19.38
CA GLY A 345 19.65 28.72 20.05
C GLY A 345 19.56 28.76 21.58
N GLN A 346 18.40 28.46 22.17
CA GLN A 346 18.22 28.49 23.64
C GLN A 346 18.70 27.18 24.25
N GLU A 347 19.49 27.27 25.32
CA GLU A 347 19.91 26.10 26.10
C GLU A 347 18.69 25.43 26.75
N VAL A 348 18.55 24.13 26.52
CA VAL A 348 17.43 23.31 26.97
C VAL A 348 17.28 23.36 28.49
N GLY A 349 18.40 23.34 29.24
CA GLY A 349 18.40 23.44 30.69
C GLY A 349 17.79 24.74 31.23
N ARG A 350 17.75 25.82 30.43
CA ARG A 350 17.13 27.11 30.80
C ARG A 350 15.75 27.29 30.19
N ALA A 351 15.55 26.85 28.95
CA ALA A 351 14.30 27.01 28.21
C ALA A 351 13.16 26.15 28.78
N GLY A 352 13.49 25.05 29.45
CA GLY A 352 12.55 24.15 30.11
C GLY A 352 12.19 22.91 29.29
N VAL A 353 11.60 21.93 29.96
CA VAL A 353 11.34 20.60 29.41
C VAL A 353 10.47 20.62 28.15
N CYS A 354 9.47 21.51 28.07
CA CYS A 354 8.62 21.59 26.88
C CYS A 354 9.35 22.31 25.74
N SER A 355 10.08 23.38 26.04
CA SER A 355 10.83 24.18 25.05
C SER A 355 11.98 23.42 24.36
N ALA A 356 12.39 22.28 24.94
CA ALA A 356 13.31 21.34 24.33
C ALA A 356 12.75 20.64 23.08
N CYS A 357 11.42 20.51 23.00
CA CYS A 357 10.70 19.80 21.95
C CYS A 357 9.70 20.70 21.21
N HIS A 358 9.15 21.73 21.86
CA HIS A 358 8.11 22.61 21.34
C HIS A 358 8.47 24.08 21.50
N VAL A 359 8.58 24.82 20.41
CA VAL A 359 8.86 26.27 20.41
C VAL A 359 7.70 27.02 19.76
N PRO A 360 6.85 27.70 20.56
CA PRO A 360 5.78 28.53 20.01
C PRO A 360 6.34 29.66 19.15
N HIS A 361 5.81 29.75 17.92
CA HIS A 361 6.23 30.66 16.86
C HIS A 361 7.68 30.41 16.41
N GLY A 362 7.86 30.03 15.14
CA GLY A 362 9.19 29.72 14.59
C GLY A 362 9.74 28.35 15.00
N GLY A 363 8.86 27.40 15.34
CA GLY A 363 9.20 25.98 15.33
C GLY A 363 9.28 25.43 13.90
N GLN A 364 9.50 24.13 13.76
CA GLN A 364 9.51 23.45 12.46
C GLN A 364 8.45 22.35 12.40
N GLY A 365 7.77 22.24 11.25
CA GLY A 365 6.76 21.22 11.01
C GLY A 365 5.61 21.18 12.03
N PRO A 366 4.91 20.04 12.15
CA PRO A 366 3.78 19.92 13.06
C PRO A 366 4.21 20.00 14.53
N LYS A 367 3.29 20.42 15.39
CA LYS A 367 3.49 20.56 16.85
C LYS A 367 4.61 21.53 17.24
N MET A 368 4.95 22.50 16.39
CA MET A 368 5.93 23.54 16.70
C MET A 368 7.30 22.95 17.09
N TRP A 369 7.80 21.97 16.33
CA TRP A 369 8.97 21.19 16.76
C TRP A 369 10.20 22.08 16.95
N ALA A 370 10.92 21.85 18.04
CA ALA A 370 12.04 22.68 18.47
C ALA A 370 13.39 22.30 17.83
N ARG A 371 13.38 21.42 16.83
CA ARG A 371 14.59 20.92 16.13
C ARG A 371 14.40 20.98 14.62
N THR A 372 15.50 20.93 13.88
CA THR A 372 15.46 20.87 12.43
C THR A 372 14.90 19.53 11.96
N VAL A 373 13.80 19.57 11.22
CA VAL A 373 13.12 18.37 10.70
C VAL A 373 13.52 18.18 9.24
N LYS A 374 14.03 17.00 8.91
CA LYS A 374 14.19 16.59 7.52
C LYS A 374 12.87 15.97 7.05
N PRO A 375 12.23 16.48 5.98
CA PRO A 375 10.97 15.92 5.51
C PRO A 375 11.16 14.49 5.00
N GLY A 376 10.36 13.57 5.53
CA GLY A 376 10.23 12.19 5.08
C GLY A 376 8.78 11.85 4.73
N ASP A 377 8.46 10.55 4.71
CA ASP A 377 7.14 10.03 4.33
C ASP A 377 6.05 10.29 5.39
N ASP A 378 6.43 10.45 6.66
CA ASP A 378 5.52 10.66 7.78
C ASP A 378 5.98 11.82 8.71
N PRO A 379 5.35 13.01 8.58
CA PRO A 379 5.78 14.22 9.28
C PRO A 379 5.80 14.14 10.81
N VAL A 380 5.04 13.21 11.42
CA VAL A 380 5.04 13.03 12.88
C VAL A 380 6.20 12.12 13.32
N SER A 381 6.51 11.07 12.55
CA SER A 381 7.66 10.20 12.81
C SER A 381 8.98 10.93 12.56
N ASP A 382 9.03 11.83 11.57
CA ASP A 382 10.20 12.65 11.26
C ASP A 382 10.65 13.48 12.47
N LEU A 383 9.71 13.93 13.32
CA LEU A 383 10.03 14.63 14.57
C LEU A 383 10.88 13.76 15.49
N CYS A 384 10.49 12.50 15.68
CA CYS A 384 11.21 11.55 16.53
C CYS A 384 12.61 11.26 15.98
N LEU A 385 12.72 11.13 14.65
CA LEU A 385 13.96 10.80 13.95
C LEU A 385 14.99 11.94 13.99
N THR A 386 14.60 13.17 14.37
CA THR A 386 15.57 14.25 14.64
C THR A 386 16.53 13.94 15.80
N CYS A 387 16.12 13.06 16.72
CA CYS A 387 16.96 12.60 17.85
C CYS A 387 17.32 11.13 17.73
N HIS A 388 16.43 10.29 17.22
CA HIS A 388 16.59 8.83 17.09
C HIS A 388 17.27 8.43 15.77
N THR A 389 18.43 9.04 15.51
CA THR A 389 19.25 8.82 14.31
C THR A 389 20.73 8.75 14.69
N ASP A 390 21.57 8.31 13.77
CA ASP A 390 23.03 8.34 13.94
C ASP A 390 23.50 9.77 14.23
N GLY A 391 24.29 9.93 15.30
CA GLY A 391 24.77 11.23 15.78
C GLY A 391 23.74 12.11 16.50
N GLY A 392 22.47 11.67 16.61
CA GLY A 392 21.43 12.37 17.37
C GLY A 392 21.51 12.11 18.88
N LEU A 393 20.78 12.91 19.67
CA LEU A 393 20.75 12.79 21.15
C LEU A 393 20.32 11.41 21.67
N ALA A 394 19.60 10.64 20.86
CA ALA A 394 19.10 9.31 21.20
C ALA A 394 19.63 8.24 20.23
N ALA A 395 20.87 8.40 19.74
CA ALA A 395 21.49 7.49 18.77
C ALA A 395 21.54 6.02 19.23
N GLU A 396 21.62 5.77 20.54
CA GLU A 396 21.60 4.40 21.09
C GLU A 396 20.22 3.71 21.02
N ARG A 397 19.16 4.44 20.66
CA ARG A 397 17.76 3.99 20.71
C ARG A 397 17.08 4.12 19.35
N GLN A 398 17.74 3.65 18.30
CA GLN A 398 17.20 3.67 16.93
C GLN A 398 16.24 2.50 16.65
N VAL A 399 15.49 2.65 15.57
CA VAL A 399 14.51 1.66 15.10
C VAL A 399 15.09 0.63 14.12
N GLY A 400 16.25 0.90 13.52
CA GLY A 400 16.92 0.02 12.56
C GLY A 400 16.25 -0.06 11.19
N THR A 401 16.80 -0.90 10.32
CA THR A 401 16.35 -1.07 8.92
C THR A 401 15.07 -1.89 8.81
N HIS A 402 14.97 -3.01 9.54
CA HIS A 402 13.77 -3.84 9.58
C HIS A 402 12.88 -3.42 10.74
N THR A 403 12.08 -2.39 10.49
CA THR A 403 11.17 -1.78 11.48
C THR A 403 9.71 -1.82 11.01
N HIS A 404 8.78 -1.62 11.93
CA HIS A 404 7.37 -1.51 11.64
C HIS A 404 7.11 -0.29 10.74
N PRO A 405 6.33 -0.43 9.65
CA PRO A 405 6.13 0.67 8.71
C PRO A 405 5.36 1.84 9.34
N VAL A 406 5.75 3.06 8.95
CA VAL A 406 5.06 4.33 9.22
C VAL A 406 4.59 4.97 7.91
N GLY A 407 3.78 6.03 7.98
CA GLY A 407 3.22 6.73 6.81
C GLY A 407 2.14 5.97 6.05
N ARG A 408 1.78 4.75 6.49
CA ARG A 408 0.75 3.92 5.86
C ARG A 408 -0.64 4.31 6.36
N ASP A 409 -1.60 4.35 5.44
CA ASP A 409 -3.00 4.68 5.75
C ASP A 409 -3.65 3.61 6.64
N MET A 410 -4.28 4.04 7.74
CA MET A 410 -4.98 3.13 8.66
C MET A 410 -6.25 2.53 8.06
N ALA A 411 -6.85 3.14 7.03
CA ALA A 411 -8.01 2.58 6.32
C ALA A 411 -7.72 1.18 5.74
N ARG A 412 -6.45 0.86 5.45
CA ARG A 412 -6.01 -0.45 4.95
C ARG A 412 -6.29 -1.62 5.92
N LEU A 413 -6.54 -1.33 7.19
CA LEU A 413 -6.86 -2.35 8.18
C LEU A 413 -8.31 -2.86 8.07
N GLY A 414 -9.17 -2.18 7.29
CA GLY A 414 -10.56 -2.60 7.06
C GLY A 414 -11.51 -2.44 8.26
N ALA A 415 -11.03 -1.89 9.38
CA ALA A 415 -11.82 -1.62 10.58
C ALA A 415 -11.29 -0.37 11.31
N ALA A 416 -12.19 0.29 12.04
CA ALA A 416 -11.82 1.41 12.91
C ALA A 416 -10.93 0.92 14.08
N VAL A 417 -9.88 1.68 14.38
CA VAL A 417 -8.89 1.33 15.40
C VAL A 417 -8.83 2.42 16.48
N ALA A 418 -8.69 1.99 17.73
CA ALA A 418 -8.67 2.88 18.90
C ALA A 418 -7.33 3.63 19.10
N LEU A 419 -6.25 3.17 18.47
CA LEU A 419 -4.97 3.89 18.45
C LEU A 419 -5.02 5.07 17.46
N PRO A 420 -4.32 6.17 17.76
CA PRO A 420 -4.38 7.35 16.90
C PRO A 420 -3.60 7.17 15.61
N GLY A 421 -4.19 7.61 14.50
CA GLY A 421 -3.46 7.97 13.29
C GLY A 421 -3.18 9.47 13.23
N TYR A 422 -2.36 9.88 12.28
CA TYR A 422 -1.99 11.29 12.09
C TYR A 422 -2.12 11.72 10.63
N THR A 423 -2.63 12.93 10.41
CA THR A 423 -2.64 13.55 9.08
C THR A 423 -1.25 14.05 8.70
N ARG A 424 -1.08 14.50 7.44
CA ARG A 424 0.20 15.09 6.98
C ARG A 424 0.55 16.37 7.74
N GLU A 425 -0.45 17.08 8.24
CA GLU A 425 -0.30 18.28 9.07
C GLU A 425 -0.07 17.94 10.55
N GLY A 426 0.09 16.66 10.90
CA GLY A 426 0.29 16.19 12.27
C GLY A 426 -0.95 16.32 13.17
N VAL A 427 -2.15 16.39 12.56
CA VAL A 427 -3.41 16.36 13.31
C VAL A 427 -3.70 14.93 13.72
N LYS A 428 -3.97 14.72 15.01
CA LYS A 428 -4.33 13.42 15.58
C LYS A 428 -5.77 13.08 15.14
N SER A 429 -5.98 11.92 14.53
CA SER A 429 -7.30 11.36 14.27
C SER A 429 -7.42 9.96 14.90
N VAL A 430 -8.61 9.60 15.38
CA VAL A 430 -8.84 8.34 16.12
C VAL A 430 -10.15 7.74 15.64
N GLY A 431 -10.13 6.46 15.26
CA GLY A 431 -11.35 5.71 14.93
C GLY A 431 -12.06 6.11 13.63
N ASP A 432 -11.56 7.09 12.88
CA ASP A 432 -12.19 7.57 11.63
C ASP A 432 -11.52 7.04 10.35
N GLY A 433 -10.43 6.29 10.48
CA GLY A 433 -9.66 5.72 9.37
C GLY A 433 -8.89 6.74 8.52
N LYS A 434 -8.94 8.04 8.84
CA LYS A 434 -8.34 9.12 8.02
C LYS A 434 -6.87 9.41 8.35
N GLY A 435 -6.35 8.81 9.41
CA GLY A 435 -4.98 8.99 9.87
C GLY A 435 -4.01 7.96 9.27
N ARG A 436 -2.74 8.34 9.15
CA ARG A 436 -1.62 7.43 8.86
C ARG A 436 -0.96 6.94 10.15
N VAL A 437 -0.38 5.75 10.09
CA VAL A 437 0.41 5.17 11.19
C VAL A 437 1.70 5.98 11.34
N ALA A 438 1.98 6.46 12.56
CA ALA A 438 3.21 7.17 12.92
C ALA A 438 3.85 6.52 14.16
N CYS A 439 5.10 6.88 14.50
CA CYS A 439 5.70 6.50 15.78
C CYS A 439 4.77 6.82 16.96
N ALA A 440 4.12 7.99 16.92
CA ALA A 440 3.17 8.46 17.93
C ALA A 440 1.81 7.72 17.94
N SER A 441 1.58 6.77 17.02
CA SER A 441 0.42 5.88 17.04
C SER A 441 0.54 4.81 18.12
N CYS A 442 1.76 4.30 18.33
CA CYS A 442 2.07 3.33 19.37
C CYS A 442 2.68 4.00 20.60
N HIS A 443 3.46 5.07 20.38
CA HIS A 443 4.14 5.79 21.45
C HIS A 443 3.41 7.09 21.87
N ASP A 444 3.46 7.42 23.15
CA ASP A 444 3.17 8.74 23.70
C ASP A 444 4.43 9.27 24.39
N PRO A 445 5.13 10.25 23.79
CA PRO A 445 6.39 10.74 24.33
C PRO A 445 6.25 11.41 25.72
N HIS A 446 5.02 11.68 26.18
CA HIS A 446 4.75 12.31 27.47
C HIS A 446 4.43 11.31 28.60
N GLN A 447 4.24 10.03 28.30
CA GLN A 447 3.78 9.04 29.27
C GLN A 447 4.68 7.82 29.23
N TRP A 448 5.50 7.58 30.25
CA TRP A 448 6.44 6.46 30.29
C TRP A 448 5.78 5.08 30.29
N ASP A 449 4.76 4.88 31.15
CA ASP A 449 4.07 3.60 31.35
C ASP A 449 2.56 3.80 31.14
N PRO A 450 1.91 3.03 30.23
CA PRO A 450 0.47 3.12 30.01
C PRO A 450 -0.39 2.59 31.14
N ARG A 451 0.17 1.83 32.09
CA ARG A 451 -0.58 1.34 33.26
C ARG A 451 -0.53 2.30 34.43
N ASP A 452 0.52 3.10 34.50
CA ASP A 452 0.71 4.14 35.51
C ASP A 452 1.31 5.41 34.85
N PRO A 453 0.46 6.33 34.37
CA PRO A 453 0.90 7.54 33.68
C PRO A 453 1.78 8.48 34.51
N GLN A 454 1.79 8.34 35.85
CA GLN A 454 2.60 9.18 36.75
C GLN A 454 3.96 8.55 37.07
N LYS A 455 4.20 7.31 36.65
CA LYS A 455 5.46 6.61 36.89
C LYS A 455 6.63 7.34 36.26
N ALA A 456 7.56 7.79 37.10
CA ALA A 456 8.80 8.42 36.68
C ALA A 456 9.76 7.42 36.03
N SER A 457 10.66 7.92 35.19
CA SER A 457 11.75 7.16 34.60
C SER A 457 12.96 8.07 34.40
N LYS A 458 14.13 7.67 34.91
CA LYS A 458 15.40 8.38 34.78
C LYS A 458 16.32 7.70 33.76
N PRO A 459 17.28 8.42 33.17
CA PRO A 459 18.33 7.81 32.35
C PRO A 459 19.01 6.65 33.11
N GLY A 460 19.17 5.50 32.46
CA GLY A 460 19.72 4.28 33.07
C GLY A 460 18.69 3.30 33.66
N ASP A 461 17.46 3.74 33.96
CA ASP A 461 16.45 2.84 34.55
C ASP A 461 16.14 1.65 33.61
N PRO A 462 15.88 0.45 34.14
CA PRO A 462 15.46 -0.69 33.34
C PRO A 462 14.10 -0.43 32.68
N ALA A 463 13.85 -1.11 31.55
CA ALA A 463 12.63 -0.94 30.77
C ALA A 463 12.15 -2.28 30.20
N SER A 464 10.86 -2.59 30.36
CA SER A 464 10.23 -3.83 29.92
C SER A 464 9.65 -3.71 28.49
N GLY A 465 9.00 -4.76 28.00
CA GLY A 465 8.20 -4.70 26.76
C GLY A 465 6.88 -3.94 26.93
N SER A 466 6.52 -3.58 28.16
CA SER A 466 5.20 -3.04 28.51
C SER A 466 5.19 -1.60 29.00
N ASP A 467 6.38 -1.03 29.19
CA ASP A 467 6.67 0.41 29.33
C ASP A 467 7.39 0.89 28.04
N LYS A 468 8.16 2.00 28.07
CA LYS A 468 8.82 2.66 26.90
C LYS A 468 7.90 3.54 26.10
N PHE A 469 7.21 4.42 26.80
CA PHE A 469 6.38 5.43 26.17
C PHE A 469 5.22 4.83 25.39
N LEU A 470 4.74 3.64 25.71
CA LEU A 470 3.67 2.99 24.94
C LEU A 470 2.30 3.56 25.33
N ARG A 471 1.39 3.62 24.35
CA ARG A 471 -0.04 3.97 24.57
C ARG A 471 -0.85 2.81 25.13
N LYS A 472 -0.42 1.58 24.84
CA LYS A 472 -0.98 0.35 25.39
C LYS A 472 0.16 -0.60 25.74
N PRO A 473 0.05 -1.36 26.83
CA PRO A 473 1.07 -2.32 27.19
C PRO A 473 1.19 -3.41 26.11
N ASN A 474 2.42 -3.75 25.73
CA ASN A 474 2.71 -4.90 24.88
C ASN A 474 3.22 -6.05 25.76
N GLY A 475 2.27 -6.78 26.37
CA GLY A 475 2.52 -7.93 27.25
C GLY A 475 2.19 -9.29 26.60
N PRO A 476 2.03 -10.37 27.40
CA PRO A 476 1.70 -11.71 26.91
C PRO A 476 0.51 -11.76 25.95
N ASP A 477 -0.52 -10.95 26.21
CA ASP A 477 -1.75 -10.90 25.40
C ASP A 477 -1.60 -10.12 24.08
N ALA A 478 -0.41 -9.54 23.82
CA ALA A 478 -0.12 -8.71 22.65
C ALA A 478 -1.18 -7.62 22.35
N GLY A 479 -1.77 -7.05 23.41
CA GLY A 479 -2.89 -6.11 23.31
C GLY A 479 -2.61 -4.87 22.45
N LEU A 480 -1.36 -4.42 22.38
CA LEU A 480 -0.95 -3.34 21.47
C LEU A 480 -1.09 -3.80 20.00
N CYS A 481 -0.43 -4.89 19.62
CA CYS A 481 -0.42 -5.41 18.25
C CYS A 481 -1.83 -5.78 17.76
N LEU A 482 -2.59 -6.48 18.61
CA LEU A 482 -3.94 -6.94 18.28
C LEU A 482 -4.98 -5.80 18.23
N THR A 483 -4.65 -4.59 18.68
CA THR A 483 -5.51 -3.43 18.46
C THR A 483 -5.59 -3.06 16.97
N CYS A 484 -4.52 -3.27 16.20
CA CYS A 484 -4.49 -3.04 14.74
C CYS A 484 -4.61 -4.35 13.93
N HIS A 485 -4.01 -5.43 14.41
CA HIS A 485 -3.88 -6.71 13.70
C HIS A 485 -4.79 -7.79 14.28
N THR A 486 -6.08 -7.48 14.44
CA THR A 486 -7.09 -8.39 15.04
C THR A 486 -7.16 -9.74 14.31
N ASN A 487 -7.01 -9.73 12.98
CA ASN A 487 -6.98 -10.92 12.13
C ASN A 487 -5.74 -11.81 12.33
N LYS A 488 -4.78 -11.42 13.18
CA LYS A 488 -3.59 -12.22 13.54
C LYS A 488 -3.72 -12.91 14.89
N SER A 489 -4.83 -12.70 15.59
CA SER A 489 -5.11 -13.30 16.90
C SER A 489 -5.20 -14.84 16.89
N GLY A 490 -5.38 -15.47 15.73
CA GLY A 490 -5.45 -16.91 15.59
C GLY A 490 -4.15 -17.66 15.91
N ILE A 491 -3.04 -16.96 16.10
CA ILE A 491 -1.77 -17.57 16.55
C ILE A 491 -1.81 -18.03 18.02
N VAL A 492 -2.61 -17.35 18.86
CA VAL A 492 -2.65 -17.58 20.32
C VAL A 492 -3.25 -18.95 20.62
N ASN A 493 -2.65 -19.66 21.58
CA ASN A 493 -3.02 -21.03 21.95
C ASN A 493 -2.99 -22.01 20.76
N THR A 494 -1.95 -21.90 19.92
CA THR A 494 -1.69 -22.83 18.82
C THR A 494 -0.30 -23.45 18.92
N LYS A 495 0.03 -24.35 17.99
CA LYS A 495 1.38 -24.92 17.88
C LYS A 495 2.48 -23.93 17.53
N HIS A 496 2.14 -22.70 17.15
CA HIS A 496 3.10 -21.62 16.91
C HIS A 496 3.09 -20.58 18.03
N ASP A 497 2.29 -20.78 19.09
CA ASP A 497 2.39 -19.99 20.30
C ASP A 497 3.62 -20.44 21.12
N LEU A 498 4.70 -19.68 21.02
CA LEU A 498 5.95 -20.01 21.70
C LEU A 498 5.85 -19.88 23.22
N ALA A 499 4.88 -19.14 23.76
CA ALA A 499 4.63 -19.14 25.20
C ALA A 499 4.17 -20.51 25.70
N VAL A 500 3.53 -21.31 24.83
CA VAL A 500 3.06 -22.67 25.15
C VAL A 500 4.06 -23.73 24.71
N MET A 501 4.59 -23.61 23.48
CA MET A 501 5.37 -24.66 22.84
C MET A 501 6.87 -24.59 23.16
N ALA A 502 7.39 -23.39 23.48
CA ALA A 502 8.81 -23.17 23.77
C ALA A 502 9.03 -21.99 24.74
N PRO A 503 8.51 -22.06 25.98
CA PRO A 503 8.46 -20.92 26.91
C PRO A 503 9.83 -20.36 27.32
N THR A 504 10.89 -21.16 27.19
CA THR A 504 12.27 -20.76 27.52
C THR A 504 13.06 -20.28 26.30
N ALA A 505 12.51 -20.39 25.08
CA ALA A 505 13.19 -19.95 23.88
C ALA A 505 13.42 -18.44 23.91
N ARG A 506 14.54 -17.98 23.35
CA ARG A 506 14.85 -16.55 23.29
C ARG A 506 14.75 -16.03 21.85
N ASN A 507 14.37 -14.77 21.70
CA ASN A 507 14.47 -14.02 20.45
C ASN A 507 15.88 -13.39 20.31
N ILE A 508 16.18 -12.71 19.19
CA ILE A 508 17.50 -12.07 18.96
C ILE A 508 17.86 -10.96 19.97
N ARG A 509 16.90 -10.53 20.79
CA ARG A 509 17.14 -9.58 21.90
C ARG A 509 17.31 -10.28 23.25
N GLY A 510 17.44 -11.61 23.24
CA GLY A 510 17.58 -12.42 24.45
C GLY A 510 16.31 -12.55 25.30
N GLN A 511 15.15 -12.16 24.79
CA GLN A 511 13.90 -12.14 25.57
C GLN A 511 13.12 -13.46 25.43
N THR A 512 12.52 -13.95 26.52
CA THR A 512 11.59 -15.10 26.48
C THR A 512 10.18 -14.69 26.02
N PRO A 513 9.32 -15.64 25.59
CA PRO A 513 7.92 -15.37 25.31
C PRO A 513 7.16 -14.65 26.43
N ALA A 514 7.45 -14.96 27.70
CA ALA A 514 6.85 -14.28 28.84
C ALA A 514 7.25 -12.78 28.91
N GLN A 515 8.46 -12.45 28.48
CA GLN A 515 8.99 -11.09 28.49
C GLN A 515 8.60 -10.27 27.25
N ALA A 516 8.53 -10.93 26.08
CA ALA A 516 8.28 -10.28 24.79
C ALA A 516 6.80 -10.31 24.36
N GLY A 517 6.04 -11.31 24.83
CA GLY A 517 4.70 -11.63 24.36
C GLY A 517 4.67 -12.52 23.11
N VAL A 518 3.49 -13.03 22.77
CA VAL A 518 3.30 -14.01 21.68
C VAL A 518 3.77 -13.48 20.32
N CYS A 519 3.44 -12.22 19.99
CA CYS A 519 3.83 -11.64 18.71
C CYS A 519 5.33 -11.34 18.65
N ALA A 520 5.92 -10.75 19.70
CA ALA A 520 7.34 -10.36 19.68
C ALA A 520 8.34 -11.51 19.92
N SER A 521 7.81 -12.71 20.14
CA SER A 521 8.56 -13.95 20.02
C SER A 521 8.95 -14.27 18.56
N CYS A 522 8.24 -13.68 17.59
CA CYS A 522 8.45 -13.87 16.14
C CYS A 522 8.63 -12.55 15.37
N HIS A 523 8.07 -11.43 15.85
CA HIS A 523 8.12 -10.12 15.19
C HIS A 523 8.59 -9.01 16.14
N LEU A 524 9.78 -8.45 15.92
CA LEU A 524 10.33 -7.32 16.66
C LEU A 524 10.05 -5.99 15.94
N PRO A 525 9.16 -5.13 16.46
CA PRO A 525 8.76 -3.90 15.77
C PRO A 525 9.91 -2.98 15.38
N HIS A 526 11.04 -3.05 16.09
CA HIS A 526 12.26 -2.30 15.81
C HIS A 526 13.44 -3.28 15.75
N ASN A 527 14.45 -2.99 14.93
CA ASN A 527 15.68 -3.78 14.77
C ASN A 527 15.40 -5.29 14.60
N GLY A 528 14.47 -5.65 13.71
CA GLY A 528 14.26 -7.04 13.31
C GLY A 528 15.48 -7.60 12.56
N GLY A 529 15.68 -8.92 12.63
CA GLY A 529 16.77 -9.62 11.95
C GLY A 529 16.58 -9.76 10.44
N GLY A 530 15.37 -9.51 9.92
CA GLY A 530 15.06 -9.63 8.50
C GLY A 530 13.65 -9.15 8.13
N PRO A 531 13.19 -9.47 6.90
CA PRO A 531 11.86 -9.11 6.40
C PRO A 531 10.74 -9.46 7.38
N ARG A 532 9.66 -8.68 7.37
CA ARG A 532 8.54 -8.81 8.34
C ARG A 532 8.98 -8.71 9.80
N MET A 533 10.02 -7.92 10.08
CA MET A 533 10.48 -7.65 11.44
C MET A 533 10.89 -8.93 12.19
N TRP A 534 11.51 -9.89 11.50
CA TRP A 534 11.73 -11.22 12.08
C TRP A 534 12.53 -11.16 13.39
N ALA A 535 12.04 -11.81 14.44
CA ALA A 535 12.61 -11.76 15.80
C ALA A 535 13.68 -12.82 16.06
N ARG A 536 14.03 -13.62 15.06
CA ARG A 536 14.99 -14.73 15.14
C ARG A 536 16.06 -14.55 14.07
N GLU A 537 17.08 -15.38 14.12
CA GLU A 537 18.08 -15.42 13.07
C GLU A 537 17.45 -15.81 11.73
N VAL A 538 17.94 -15.20 10.66
CA VAL A 538 17.52 -15.53 9.29
C VAL A 538 18.45 -16.64 8.79
N LEU A 539 17.87 -17.76 8.36
CA LEU A 539 18.62 -18.84 7.75
C LEU A 539 19.16 -18.39 6.38
N THR A 540 20.48 -18.56 6.16
CA THR A 540 21.15 -18.25 4.89
C THR A 540 20.96 -19.39 3.87
N GLY A 541 21.05 -19.08 2.57
CA GLY A 541 20.90 -20.08 1.50
C GLY A 541 19.47 -20.57 1.22
N THR A 542 18.47 -19.97 1.87
CA THR A 542 17.03 -20.24 1.66
C THR A 542 16.34 -18.94 1.23
N ASP A 543 15.24 -19.02 0.47
CA ASP A 543 14.46 -17.82 0.16
C ASP A 543 14.00 -17.11 1.45
N PRO A 544 14.01 -15.76 1.51
CA PRO A 544 13.76 -15.05 2.78
C PRO A 544 12.38 -15.28 3.38
N ALA A 545 11.37 -15.61 2.57
CA ALA A 545 10.02 -15.89 3.08
C ALA A 545 9.93 -17.26 3.76
N SER A 546 10.56 -18.30 3.19
CA SER A 546 10.60 -19.64 3.78
C SER A 546 11.61 -19.77 4.92
N SER A 547 12.65 -18.92 4.93
CA SER A 547 13.66 -18.86 5.99
C SER A 547 13.04 -18.67 7.39
N ALA A 548 11.97 -17.88 7.50
CA ALA A 548 11.23 -17.71 8.75
C ALA A 548 10.63 -19.03 9.29
N CYS A 549 10.17 -19.92 8.41
CA CYS A 549 9.67 -21.23 8.81
C CYS A 549 10.82 -22.20 9.09
N LEU A 550 11.79 -22.26 8.18
CA LEU A 550 12.89 -23.24 8.20
C LEU A 550 13.91 -22.96 9.31
N ASN A 551 13.99 -21.74 9.84
CA ASN A 551 14.78 -21.44 11.05
C ASN A 551 14.30 -22.23 12.28
N CYS A 552 13.01 -22.55 12.38
CA CYS A 552 12.47 -23.41 13.43
C CYS A 552 12.33 -24.86 12.97
N HIS A 553 11.94 -25.08 11.71
CA HIS A 553 11.64 -26.40 11.13
C HIS A 553 12.86 -27.07 10.49
N ASN A 554 13.98 -27.11 11.21
CA ASN A 554 15.19 -27.84 10.84
C ASN A 554 15.65 -28.76 11.98
N ALA A 555 16.68 -29.58 11.74
CA ALA A 555 17.17 -30.58 12.69
C ALA A 555 17.61 -30.01 14.06
N ALA A 556 18.13 -28.78 14.09
CA ALA A 556 18.57 -28.09 15.31
C ALA A 556 17.54 -27.08 15.86
N GLY A 557 16.50 -26.77 15.09
CA GLY A 557 15.51 -25.75 15.43
C GLY A 557 14.46 -26.19 16.47
N LEU A 558 13.67 -25.22 16.94
CA LEU A 558 12.62 -25.44 17.95
C LEU A 558 11.57 -26.48 17.52
N ALA A 559 11.34 -26.62 16.21
CA ALA A 559 10.38 -27.53 15.62
C ALA A 559 11.04 -28.75 14.96
N ARG A 560 12.22 -29.19 15.42
CA ARG A 560 12.97 -30.36 14.89
C ARG A 560 12.19 -31.67 14.74
N LYS A 561 11.08 -31.83 15.46
CA LYS A 561 10.19 -33.00 15.33
C LYS A 561 9.26 -32.93 14.11
N ARG A 562 9.26 -31.82 13.37
CA ARG A 562 8.33 -31.51 12.27
C ARG A 562 9.06 -30.81 11.12
N THR A 563 10.15 -31.40 10.62
CA THR A 563 10.91 -30.86 9.49
C THR A 563 10.28 -31.22 8.14
N VAL A 564 10.65 -30.47 7.11
CA VAL A 564 10.46 -30.87 5.72
C VAL A 564 11.68 -31.70 5.32
N GLY A 565 11.45 -32.94 4.85
CA GLY A 565 12.53 -33.83 4.40
C GLY A 565 12.99 -33.50 2.99
N ASP A 566 13.98 -34.22 2.48
CA ASP A 566 14.63 -33.93 1.19
C ASP A 566 13.66 -34.00 0.00
N ASN A 567 12.68 -34.90 0.06
CA ASN A 567 11.65 -35.05 -0.96
C ASN A 567 10.39 -34.26 -0.57
N SER A 568 10.47 -32.93 -0.65
CA SER A 568 9.36 -32.02 -0.32
C SER A 568 9.03 -31.09 -1.50
N HIS A 569 7.86 -30.46 -1.44
CA HIS A 569 7.41 -29.52 -2.45
C HIS A 569 8.37 -28.33 -2.51
N PRO A 570 8.81 -27.91 -3.71
CA PRO A 570 9.77 -26.84 -3.85
C PRO A 570 9.22 -25.50 -3.36
N VAL A 571 10.11 -24.70 -2.78
CA VAL A 571 9.90 -23.29 -2.39
C VAL A 571 10.97 -22.42 -3.03
N GLY A 572 10.76 -21.11 -3.09
CA GLY A 572 11.64 -20.18 -3.80
C GLY A 572 11.59 -20.34 -5.33
N VAL A 573 10.53 -20.97 -5.85
CA VAL A 573 10.35 -21.21 -7.29
C VAL A 573 9.24 -20.31 -7.86
N PRO A 574 9.43 -19.72 -9.06
CA PRO A 574 8.44 -18.81 -9.64
C PRO A 574 7.18 -19.55 -10.09
N ILE A 575 6.01 -18.97 -9.82
CA ILE A 575 4.72 -19.55 -10.23
C ILE A 575 4.59 -19.68 -11.76
N ALA A 576 5.29 -18.82 -12.51
CA ALA A 576 5.31 -18.85 -13.97
C ALA A 576 5.86 -20.16 -14.56
N ARG A 577 6.65 -20.95 -13.80
CA ARG A 577 7.15 -22.26 -14.26
C ARG A 577 6.07 -23.29 -14.55
N ILE A 578 4.88 -23.11 -13.98
CA ILE A 578 3.71 -23.96 -14.24
C ILE A 578 2.69 -23.25 -15.16
N GLY A 579 3.11 -22.18 -15.85
CA GLY A 579 2.30 -21.47 -16.84
C GLY A 579 1.28 -20.49 -16.26
N ILE A 580 1.25 -20.29 -14.94
CA ILE A 580 0.38 -19.28 -14.31
C ILE A 580 1.07 -17.92 -14.36
N THR A 581 0.39 -16.92 -14.91
CA THR A 581 0.82 -15.51 -14.82
C THR A 581 0.06 -14.84 -13.68
N ALA A 582 0.79 -14.18 -12.77
CA ALA A 582 0.23 -13.43 -11.65
C ALA A 582 0.47 -11.94 -11.87
N LYS A 583 -0.60 -11.14 -11.93
CA LYS A 583 -0.51 -9.68 -12.11
C LYS A 583 -1.67 -8.99 -11.40
N ASP A 584 -1.38 -7.91 -10.67
CA ASP A 584 -2.38 -7.07 -9.98
C ASP A 584 -3.37 -7.88 -9.12
N GLY A 585 -2.88 -8.92 -8.44
CA GLY A 585 -3.71 -9.79 -7.60
C GLY A 585 -4.67 -10.71 -8.38
N GLN A 586 -4.46 -10.91 -9.68
CA GLN A 586 -5.17 -11.86 -10.53
C GLN A 586 -4.22 -12.92 -11.08
N TRP A 587 -4.71 -14.16 -11.19
CA TRP A 587 -3.97 -15.28 -11.80
C TRP A 587 -4.64 -15.70 -13.10
N THR A 588 -3.87 -15.75 -14.18
CA THR A 588 -4.31 -16.31 -15.46
C THR A 588 -3.62 -17.64 -15.71
N VAL A 589 -4.38 -18.62 -16.19
CA VAL A 589 -3.90 -19.98 -16.46
C VAL A 589 -3.65 -20.24 -17.93
N PRO A 590 -2.84 -21.27 -18.28
CA PRO A 590 -2.65 -21.68 -19.66
C PRO A 590 -3.96 -22.12 -20.34
N PRO A 591 -4.11 -21.89 -21.66
CA PRO A 591 -5.20 -22.45 -22.46
C PRO A 591 -5.30 -23.98 -22.32
N GLY A 592 -6.52 -24.51 -22.24
CA GLY A 592 -6.77 -25.96 -22.11
C GLY A 592 -6.82 -26.50 -20.68
N SER A 593 -6.63 -25.64 -19.66
CA SER A 593 -6.86 -26.02 -18.25
C SER A 593 -8.36 -26.16 -17.97
N ILE A 594 -8.79 -27.28 -17.39
CA ILE A 594 -10.20 -27.46 -16.98
C ILE A 594 -10.57 -26.81 -15.65
N ALA A 595 -9.55 -26.54 -14.83
CA ALA A 595 -9.69 -25.88 -13.56
C ALA A 595 -9.10 -24.47 -13.68
N THR A 596 -9.79 -23.49 -13.10
CA THR A 596 -9.22 -22.17 -12.83
C THR A 596 -8.82 -22.11 -11.36
N PRO A 597 -7.80 -21.32 -10.99
CA PRO A 597 -7.46 -21.10 -9.59
C PRO A 597 -8.70 -20.54 -8.89
N GLY A 598 -9.15 -21.22 -7.84
CA GLY A 598 -10.29 -20.76 -7.05
C GLY A 598 -9.93 -19.61 -6.12
N THR A 599 -8.64 -19.42 -5.80
CA THR A 599 -8.17 -18.35 -4.91
C THR A 599 -6.73 -17.96 -5.24
N VAL A 600 -6.48 -16.65 -5.29
CA VAL A 600 -5.12 -16.10 -5.42
C VAL A 600 -4.39 -16.22 -4.09
N LEU A 601 -3.29 -16.97 -4.08
CA LEU A 601 -2.45 -17.16 -2.90
C LEU A 601 -1.29 -16.15 -2.91
N PRO A 602 -0.77 -15.77 -1.73
CA PRO A 602 0.34 -14.82 -1.67
C PRO A 602 1.62 -15.41 -2.25
N LEU A 603 2.23 -14.66 -3.17
CA LEU A 603 3.54 -14.94 -3.75
C LEU A 603 4.55 -13.93 -3.20
N TYR A 604 5.84 -14.27 -3.28
CA TYR A 604 6.89 -13.48 -2.65
C TYR A 604 7.99 -13.09 -3.63
N ASP A 605 8.50 -11.87 -3.48
CA ASP A 605 9.66 -11.40 -4.20
C ASP A 605 10.96 -12.01 -3.64
N PRO A 606 12.13 -11.80 -4.29
CA PRO A 606 13.41 -12.28 -3.78
C PRO A 606 13.80 -11.76 -2.39
N HIS A 607 13.18 -10.68 -1.91
CA HIS A 607 13.38 -10.14 -0.56
C HIS A 607 12.40 -10.72 0.46
N GLY A 608 11.53 -11.66 0.06
CA GLY A 608 10.54 -12.30 0.91
C GLY A 608 9.33 -11.43 1.23
N VAL A 609 9.12 -10.31 0.53
CA VAL A 609 7.97 -9.42 0.65
C VAL A 609 6.87 -9.90 -0.31
N PRO A 610 5.56 -9.77 0.02
CA PRO A 610 4.50 -10.14 -0.91
C PRO A 610 4.64 -9.38 -2.24
N ALA A 611 4.68 -10.11 -3.36
CA ALA A 611 4.82 -9.55 -4.70
C ALA A 611 3.44 -9.19 -5.27
N ALA A 612 3.33 -8.02 -5.91
CA ALA A 612 2.11 -7.60 -6.62
C ALA A 612 2.01 -8.24 -8.02
N GLU A 613 3.16 -8.49 -8.66
CA GLU A 613 3.27 -9.14 -9.97
C GLU A 613 4.32 -10.26 -9.91
N GLY A 614 4.05 -11.36 -10.60
CA GLY A 614 4.88 -12.56 -10.60
C GLY A 614 5.10 -13.10 -9.19
N GLY A 615 6.35 -13.44 -8.89
CA GLY A 615 6.77 -13.90 -7.57
C GLY A 615 6.90 -15.41 -7.42
N ASN A 616 7.51 -15.79 -6.30
CA ASN A 616 7.88 -17.14 -5.95
C ASN A 616 6.89 -17.75 -4.96
N VAL A 617 6.64 -19.04 -5.12
CA VAL A 617 5.95 -19.87 -4.13
C VAL A 617 6.90 -20.06 -2.94
N ALA A 618 6.41 -19.80 -1.73
CA ALA A 618 7.13 -20.05 -0.48
C ALA A 618 6.24 -20.79 0.52
N CYS A 619 6.76 -21.18 1.68
CA CYS A 619 5.96 -21.83 2.73
C CYS A 619 4.69 -21.01 3.08
N GLY A 620 4.80 -19.68 3.11
CA GLY A 620 3.69 -18.76 3.40
C GLY A 620 2.59 -18.68 2.32
N THR A 621 2.83 -19.25 1.14
CA THR A 621 1.86 -19.33 0.04
C THR A 621 0.76 -20.34 0.39
N CYS A 622 1.13 -21.49 0.94
CA CYS A 622 0.17 -22.53 1.35
C CYS A 622 -0.21 -22.43 2.83
N HIS A 623 0.73 -21.96 3.68
CA HIS A 623 0.52 -21.87 5.11
C HIS A 623 0.34 -20.43 5.60
N ASP A 624 -0.54 -20.24 6.58
CA ASP A 624 -0.65 -19.02 7.37
C ASP A 624 -0.60 -19.38 8.86
N PRO A 625 0.54 -19.14 9.55
CA PRO A 625 0.67 -19.51 10.95
C PRO A 625 -0.36 -18.81 11.86
N HIS A 626 -1.01 -17.74 11.38
CA HIS A 626 -2.02 -17.00 12.13
C HIS A 626 -3.45 -17.56 11.98
N ASN A 627 -3.67 -18.51 11.07
CA ASN A 627 -4.98 -19.08 10.79
C ASN A 627 -4.90 -20.60 10.85
N TRP A 628 -5.52 -21.23 11.85
CA TRP A 628 -5.45 -22.69 12.02
C TRP A 628 -6.04 -23.49 10.84
N ALA A 629 -7.15 -23.02 10.26
CA ALA A 629 -7.82 -23.65 9.14
C ALA A 629 -8.47 -22.60 8.21
N PRO A 630 -8.73 -22.94 6.94
CA PRO A 630 -9.51 -22.12 6.01
C PRO A 630 -10.92 -21.83 6.54
N GLY A 631 -11.54 -20.73 6.11
CA GLY A 631 -12.93 -20.40 6.45
C GLY A 631 -13.15 -19.73 7.82
N GLY A 632 -12.14 -19.06 8.37
CA GLY A 632 -12.29 -18.23 9.57
C GLY A 632 -12.19 -18.97 10.91
N LYS A 633 -11.90 -20.27 10.91
CA LYS A 633 -11.55 -21.02 12.12
C LYS A 633 -10.12 -20.67 12.55
N THR A 634 -10.01 -19.63 13.36
CA THR A 634 -8.71 -19.06 13.74
C THR A 634 -7.91 -19.93 14.70
N ARG A 635 -8.56 -20.78 15.53
CA ARG A 635 -7.90 -21.57 16.57
C ARG A 635 -8.45 -23.00 16.68
N PRO A 636 -7.62 -23.98 17.09
CA PRO A 636 -8.07 -25.32 17.44
C PRO A 636 -8.84 -25.34 18.77
N ALA A 637 -9.72 -26.34 18.95
CA ALA A 637 -10.33 -26.64 20.24
C ALA A 637 -9.39 -27.53 21.09
N GLY A 638 -9.13 -27.15 22.34
CA GLY A 638 -8.32 -27.93 23.29
C GLY A 638 -6.85 -27.49 23.42
N ASP A 639 -6.03 -28.35 24.04
CA ASP A 639 -4.61 -28.09 24.27
C ASP A 639 -3.81 -28.22 22.95
N PRO A 640 -3.10 -27.17 22.50
CA PRO A 640 -2.30 -27.22 21.28
C PRO A 640 -1.17 -28.27 21.31
N LYS A 641 -0.72 -28.73 22.50
CA LYS A 641 0.33 -29.76 22.63
C LYS A 641 -0.15 -31.13 22.14
N THR A 642 -1.44 -31.44 22.33
CA THR A 642 -2.03 -32.74 21.98
C THR A 642 -2.86 -32.69 20.70
N THR A 643 -3.39 -31.52 20.35
CA THR A 643 -4.19 -31.31 19.14
C THR A 643 -3.43 -31.75 17.88
N LYS A 644 -4.02 -32.59 17.04
CA LYS A 644 -3.46 -32.99 15.74
C LYS A 644 -4.12 -32.18 14.62
N GLY A 645 -3.31 -31.68 13.69
CA GLY A 645 -3.82 -31.06 12.48
C GLY A 645 -4.27 -32.11 11.47
N THR A 646 -5.21 -31.73 10.62
CA THR A 646 -5.79 -32.50 9.52
C THR A 646 -5.44 -31.84 8.18
N VAL A 647 -5.87 -32.44 7.07
CA VAL A 647 -5.74 -31.85 5.71
C VAL A 647 -6.67 -30.67 5.45
N GLU A 648 -7.63 -30.43 6.33
CA GLU A 648 -8.48 -29.23 6.32
C GLU A 648 -8.01 -28.17 7.32
N SER A 649 -6.94 -28.44 8.08
CA SER A 649 -6.37 -27.53 9.07
C SER A 649 -4.85 -27.47 8.92
N SER A 650 -4.08 -27.51 10.01
CA SER A 650 -2.61 -27.43 9.95
C SER A 650 -2.10 -26.15 9.31
N PHE A 651 -2.79 -25.04 9.59
CA PHE A 651 -2.43 -23.70 9.13
C PHE A 651 -2.56 -23.49 7.62
N LEU A 652 -3.34 -24.30 6.91
CA LEU A 652 -3.51 -24.19 5.47
C LEU A 652 -4.39 -22.99 5.09
N ARG A 653 -4.05 -22.32 3.97
CA ARG A 653 -4.88 -21.28 3.35
C ARG A 653 -6.06 -21.84 2.56
N LEU A 654 -5.89 -23.02 1.99
CA LEU A 654 -6.93 -23.78 1.27
C LEU A 654 -6.95 -25.23 1.77
N PRO A 655 -8.12 -25.87 1.85
CA PRO A 655 -8.21 -27.25 2.29
C PRO A 655 -7.59 -28.20 1.25
N ASN A 656 -6.93 -29.25 1.72
CA ASN A 656 -6.47 -30.35 0.88
C ASN A 656 -7.49 -31.52 0.94
N ASP A 657 -8.62 -31.31 0.29
CA ASP A 657 -9.80 -32.19 0.33
C ASP A 657 -9.82 -33.25 -0.80
N SER A 658 -10.91 -34.01 -0.88
CA SER A 658 -11.13 -35.01 -1.94
C SER A 658 -11.30 -34.42 -3.34
N LYS A 659 -11.51 -33.10 -3.46
CA LYS A 659 -11.54 -32.38 -4.73
C LYS A 659 -10.16 -31.88 -5.14
N GLY A 660 -9.18 -31.98 -4.24
CA GLY A 660 -7.83 -31.47 -4.46
C GLY A 660 -7.76 -29.94 -4.44
N THR A 661 -8.65 -29.26 -3.71
CA THR A 661 -8.82 -27.79 -3.74
C THR A 661 -7.49 -27.04 -3.63
N LEU A 662 -6.62 -27.39 -2.69
CA LEU A 662 -5.30 -26.77 -2.55
C LEU A 662 -4.38 -27.01 -3.76
N CYS A 663 -4.23 -28.27 -4.18
CA CYS A 663 -3.25 -28.66 -5.19
C CYS A 663 -3.70 -28.22 -6.60
N ALA A 664 -4.97 -28.45 -6.94
CA ALA A 664 -5.56 -28.09 -8.22
C ALA A 664 -5.68 -26.57 -8.41
N ASN A 665 -5.58 -25.77 -7.34
CA ASN A 665 -5.51 -24.31 -7.45
C ASN A 665 -4.26 -23.83 -8.22
N CYS A 666 -3.15 -24.57 -8.11
CA CYS A 666 -1.90 -24.27 -8.81
C CYS A 666 -1.65 -25.28 -9.96
N HIS A 667 -1.84 -26.57 -9.71
CA HIS A 667 -1.69 -27.65 -10.70
C HIS A 667 -3.01 -27.88 -11.44
N VAL A 668 -3.51 -26.83 -12.09
CA VAL A 668 -4.82 -26.81 -12.75
C VAL A 668 -4.98 -27.86 -13.85
N ASP A 669 -3.89 -28.20 -14.54
CA ASP A 669 -3.84 -29.25 -15.57
C ASP A 669 -3.92 -30.67 -14.99
N LYS A 670 -3.81 -30.83 -13.67
CA LYS A 670 -3.89 -32.11 -12.96
C LYS A 670 -5.21 -32.31 -12.22
N GLY A 671 -6.10 -31.31 -12.22
CA GLY A 671 -7.39 -31.37 -11.53
C GLY A 671 -8.32 -32.50 -12.03
N ALA A 672 -8.16 -32.93 -13.29
CA ALA A 672 -8.97 -33.97 -13.92
C ALA A 672 -8.88 -35.33 -13.21
N ILE A 673 -7.83 -35.56 -12.42
CA ILE A 673 -7.65 -36.83 -11.70
C ILE A 673 -8.82 -37.13 -10.77
N ALA A 674 -9.46 -36.09 -10.21
CA ALA A 674 -10.62 -36.23 -9.34
C ALA A 674 -11.82 -36.91 -10.04
N LEU A 675 -11.87 -36.89 -11.37
CA LEU A 675 -12.90 -37.46 -12.23
C LEU A 675 -12.49 -38.82 -12.84
N SER A 676 -11.56 -39.54 -12.22
CA SER A 676 -10.98 -40.77 -12.79
C SER A 676 -10.81 -41.91 -11.77
N LYS A 677 -10.57 -43.14 -12.24
CA LYS A 677 -10.25 -44.30 -11.39
C LYS A 677 -8.92 -44.15 -10.62
N HIS A 678 -8.05 -43.20 -10.97
CA HIS A 678 -6.87 -42.88 -10.16
C HIS A 678 -7.21 -42.01 -8.95
N ASN A 679 -8.44 -41.51 -8.84
CA ASN A 679 -8.97 -41.07 -7.56
C ASN A 679 -9.22 -42.30 -6.67
N LEU A 680 -8.29 -42.57 -5.75
CA LEU A 680 -8.39 -43.75 -4.88
C LEU A 680 -9.60 -43.67 -3.92
N ALA A 681 -10.24 -42.51 -3.73
CA ALA A 681 -11.53 -42.46 -3.04
C ALA A 681 -12.66 -43.18 -3.81
N ILE A 682 -12.48 -43.43 -5.11
CA ILE A 682 -13.41 -44.17 -5.97
C ILE A 682 -12.97 -45.63 -6.09
N SER A 683 -11.70 -45.87 -6.45
CA SER A 683 -11.23 -47.21 -6.82
C SER A 683 -10.70 -48.05 -5.66
N ALA A 684 -10.17 -47.41 -4.61
CA ALA A 684 -9.60 -48.11 -3.45
C ALA A 684 -9.71 -47.27 -2.16
N PRO A 685 -10.93 -47.03 -1.61
CA PRO A 685 -11.14 -46.06 -0.54
C PRO A 685 -10.41 -46.39 0.77
N SER A 686 -10.18 -47.68 1.03
CA SER A 686 -9.46 -48.19 2.21
C SER A 686 -7.93 -48.19 2.03
N ALA A 687 -7.40 -47.88 0.85
CA ALA A 687 -5.97 -47.85 0.62
C ALA A 687 -5.34 -46.64 1.31
N SER A 688 -4.28 -46.89 2.05
CA SER A 688 -3.51 -45.86 2.76
C SER A 688 -2.16 -45.61 2.12
N ASN A 689 -1.64 -44.39 2.30
CA ASN A 689 -0.28 -44.03 1.95
C ASN A 689 0.73 -44.45 3.03
N THR A 690 2.03 -44.18 2.83
CA THR A 690 3.11 -44.53 3.78
C THR A 690 3.01 -43.86 5.16
N LYS A 691 2.14 -42.84 5.30
CA LYS A 691 1.82 -42.22 6.60
C LYS A 691 0.56 -42.79 7.25
N GLY A 692 0.03 -43.90 6.70
CA GLY A 692 -1.15 -44.59 7.21
C GLY A 692 -2.47 -43.87 6.95
N ARG A 693 -2.50 -42.91 6.01
CA ARG A 693 -3.69 -42.08 5.75
C ARG A 693 -4.38 -42.52 4.47
N THR A 694 -5.70 -42.65 4.53
CA THR A 694 -6.57 -42.90 3.38
C THR A 694 -6.73 -41.65 2.50
N THR A 695 -7.36 -41.78 1.34
CA THR A 695 -7.68 -40.62 0.48
C THR A 695 -8.63 -39.64 1.17
N ALA A 696 -9.54 -40.12 2.01
CA ALA A 696 -10.43 -39.25 2.79
C ALA A 696 -9.64 -38.38 3.80
N GLU A 697 -8.56 -38.92 4.36
CA GLU A 697 -7.72 -38.23 5.35
C GLU A 697 -6.57 -37.43 4.75
N SER A 698 -6.20 -37.69 3.49
CA SER A 698 -5.04 -37.09 2.82
C SER A 698 -5.39 -36.24 1.58
N GLY A 699 -6.64 -36.29 1.11
CA GLY A 699 -7.08 -35.68 -0.15
C GLY A 699 -6.71 -36.52 -1.37
N VAL A 700 -7.31 -36.22 -2.53
CA VAL A 700 -7.11 -36.99 -3.78
C VAL A 700 -5.65 -37.05 -4.21
N CYS A 701 -4.93 -35.92 -4.12
CA CYS A 701 -3.51 -35.86 -4.42
C CYS A 701 -2.66 -36.51 -3.33
N GLY A 702 -3.09 -36.43 -2.06
CA GLY A 702 -2.33 -36.94 -0.89
C GLY A 702 -2.21 -38.46 -0.81
N ALA A 703 -3.06 -39.18 -1.55
CA ALA A 703 -2.96 -40.62 -1.73
C ALA A 703 -1.70 -41.03 -2.53
N CYS A 704 -1.20 -40.14 -3.40
CA CYS A 704 -0.08 -40.38 -4.31
C CYS A 704 1.11 -39.43 -4.09
N HIS A 705 0.88 -38.21 -3.58
CA HIS A 705 1.90 -37.18 -3.36
C HIS A 705 1.85 -36.64 -1.93
N LEU A 706 2.97 -36.69 -1.20
CA LEU A 706 3.13 -36.08 0.12
C LEU A 706 3.97 -34.80 0.00
N PRO A 707 3.36 -33.60 0.13
CA PRO A 707 4.09 -32.34 -0.03
C PRO A 707 5.32 -32.20 0.88
N HIS A 708 5.35 -32.93 2.00
CA HIS A 708 6.50 -32.98 2.88
C HIS A 708 6.87 -34.44 3.18
N ASN A 709 8.17 -34.74 3.14
CA ASN A 709 8.71 -36.07 3.48
C ASN A 709 8.12 -37.20 2.61
N GLY A 710 8.04 -36.98 1.29
CA GLY A 710 7.69 -38.01 0.31
C GLY A 710 8.78 -39.07 0.17
N ASN A 711 8.44 -40.16 -0.49
CA ASN A 711 9.30 -41.30 -0.74
C ASN A 711 9.93 -41.20 -2.15
N GLY A 712 11.04 -40.47 -2.27
CA GLY A 712 11.76 -40.31 -3.53
C GLY A 712 11.15 -39.27 -4.48
N ALA A 713 11.35 -39.49 -5.79
CA ALA A 713 10.95 -38.54 -6.84
C ALA A 713 9.45 -38.24 -6.82
N LYS A 714 9.09 -37.04 -7.30
CA LYS A 714 7.69 -36.57 -7.38
C LYS A 714 6.95 -36.58 -6.03
N MET A 715 7.67 -36.55 -4.91
CA MET A 715 7.09 -36.55 -3.56
C MET A 715 6.18 -37.76 -3.32
N TRP A 716 6.53 -38.94 -3.85
CA TRP A 716 5.64 -40.09 -3.86
C TRP A 716 5.15 -40.46 -2.45
N ALA A 717 3.86 -40.71 -2.30
CA ALA A 717 3.24 -40.97 -1.00
C ALA A 717 3.28 -42.45 -0.59
N ARG A 718 3.56 -43.35 -1.54
CA ARG A 718 3.45 -44.80 -1.37
C ARG A 718 4.83 -45.45 -1.37
N ALA A 719 4.87 -46.77 -1.19
CA ALA A 719 6.10 -47.52 -1.42
C ALA A 719 6.47 -47.49 -2.91
N THR A 720 7.71 -47.87 -3.24
CA THR A 720 8.10 -48.17 -4.62
C THR A 720 7.92 -49.66 -4.88
N GLY A 721 7.39 -49.99 -6.05
CA GLY A 721 7.26 -51.35 -6.55
C GLY A 721 8.53 -51.85 -7.24
N PRO A 722 8.50 -53.07 -7.80
CA PRO A 722 9.57 -53.55 -8.66
C PRO A 722 9.63 -52.72 -9.94
N GLY A 723 10.83 -52.50 -10.47
CA GLY A 723 11.02 -51.72 -11.70
C GLY A 723 12.48 -51.31 -11.87
N GLN A 724 12.85 -50.95 -13.09
CA GLN A 724 14.23 -50.61 -13.45
C GLN A 724 14.41 -49.11 -13.76
N ASP A 725 13.33 -48.32 -13.72
CA ASP A 725 13.38 -46.86 -13.77
C ASP A 725 12.38 -46.21 -12.80
N GLY A 726 12.60 -44.93 -12.53
CA GLY A 726 11.87 -44.14 -11.54
C GLY A 726 10.41 -43.86 -11.85
N ILE A 727 9.89 -44.20 -13.05
CA ILE A 727 8.46 -44.13 -13.37
C ILE A 727 7.84 -45.51 -13.19
N GLU A 728 8.48 -46.56 -13.71
CA GLU A 728 8.01 -47.94 -13.64
C GLU A 728 7.75 -48.36 -12.19
N VAL A 729 8.70 -48.07 -11.27
CA VAL A 729 8.57 -48.41 -9.85
C VAL A 729 7.36 -47.76 -9.17
N LEU A 730 6.87 -46.63 -9.67
CA LEU A 730 5.70 -45.95 -9.10
C LEU A 730 4.41 -46.65 -9.54
N CYS A 731 4.30 -46.96 -10.83
CA CYS A 731 3.15 -47.68 -11.40
C CYS A 731 3.05 -49.10 -10.84
N ALA A 732 4.19 -49.81 -10.78
CA ALA A 732 4.26 -51.21 -10.36
C ALA A 732 3.99 -51.42 -8.86
N GLU A 733 4.00 -50.37 -8.02
CA GLU A 733 3.55 -50.53 -6.62
C GLU A 733 2.06 -50.89 -6.55
N CYS A 734 1.25 -50.27 -7.42
CA CYS A 734 -0.19 -50.51 -7.53
C CYS A 734 -0.50 -51.66 -8.51
N HIS A 735 0.17 -51.68 -9.65
CA HIS A 735 -0.09 -52.59 -10.78
C HIS A 735 0.76 -53.86 -10.69
N ARG A 736 0.62 -54.59 -9.59
CA ARG A 736 1.29 -55.87 -9.32
C ARG A 736 0.40 -56.82 -8.54
N ASP A 737 0.82 -58.08 -8.39
CA ASP A 737 0.08 -59.04 -7.58
C ASP A 737 -0.01 -58.55 -6.13
N GLY A 738 -1.21 -58.62 -5.55
CA GLY A 738 -1.51 -58.07 -4.24
C GLY A 738 -1.56 -56.53 -4.15
N GLY A 739 -1.29 -55.80 -5.25
CA GLY A 739 -1.43 -54.35 -5.32
C GLY A 739 -2.88 -53.88 -5.48
N VAL A 740 -3.13 -52.60 -5.22
CA VAL A 740 -4.49 -52.01 -5.30
C VAL A 740 -5.09 -52.05 -6.71
N ALA A 741 -4.25 -52.19 -7.75
CA ALA A 741 -4.63 -52.29 -9.14
C ALA A 741 -4.21 -53.64 -9.77
N ALA A 742 -4.15 -54.72 -8.98
CA ALA A 742 -3.69 -56.05 -9.43
C ALA A 742 -4.43 -56.60 -10.67
N LYS A 743 -5.67 -56.16 -10.93
CA LYS A 743 -6.44 -56.57 -12.11
C LYS A 743 -5.97 -55.92 -13.42
N LYS A 744 -5.06 -54.96 -13.38
CA LYS A 744 -4.62 -54.15 -14.54
C LYS A 744 -3.11 -54.19 -14.70
N GLN A 745 -2.56 -55.35 -15.00
CA GLN A 745 -1.11 -55.53 -15.13
C GLN A 745 -0.63 -55.60 -16.59
N THR A 746 0.65 -55.31 -16.78
CA THR A 746 1.39 -55.59 -18.00
C THR A 746 1.99 -57.00 -17.92
N GLY A 747 1.74 -57.84 -18.91
CA GLY A 747 2.28 -59.20 -18.97
C GLY A 747 3.65 -59.26 -19.65
N ALA A 748 4.23 -60.46 -19.76
CA ALA A 748 5.55 -60.69 -20.33
C ALA A 748 5.69 -60.16 -21.78
N ASN A 749 4.64 -60.28 -22.58
CA ASN A 749 4.58 -59.76 -23.95
C ASN A 749 4.00 -58.34 -23.95
N SER A 750 4.79 -57.36 -23.54
CA SER A 750 4.38 -55.94 -23.50
C SER A 750 5.37 -55.06 -24.25
N HIS A 751 4.92 -53.86 -24.61
CA HIS A 751 5.71 -52.88 -25.33
C HIS A 751 6.97 -52.52 -24.54
N PRO A 752 8.14 -52.50 -25.19
CA PRO A 752 9.39 -52.26 -24.51
C PRO A 752 9.41 -50.87 -23.87
N LEU A 753 9.88 -50.83 -22.62
CA LEU A 753 10.23 -49.62 -21.89
C LEU A 753 11.73 -49.40 -21.96
N ARG A 754 12.17 -48.20 -21.55
CA ARG A 754 13.58 -47.79 -21.49
C ARG A 754 14.27 -47.84 -22.86
N VAL A 755 13.49 -47.62 -23.91
CA VAL A 755 13.96 -47.49 -25.29
C VAL A 755 14.43 -46.05 -25.51
N ASP A 756 15.64 -45.91 -26.05
CA ASP A 756 16.13 -44.63 -26.58
C ASP A 756 15.71 -44.51 -28.05
N LEU A 757 14.85 -43.53 -28.35
CA LEU A 757 14.32 -43.35 -29.70
C LEU A 757 15.40 -42.99 -30.73
N LYS A 758 16.51 -42.40 -30.30
CA LYS A 758 17.64 -42.05 -31.17
C LYS A 758 18.28 -43.29 -31.81
N ASN A 759 18.34 -44.38 -31.05
CA ASN A 759 18.94 -45.64 -31.49
C ASN A 759 18.09 -46.38 -32.53
N ILE A 760 16.83 -45.97 -32.70
CA ILE A 760 15.89 -46.60 -33.65
C ILE A 760 15.41 -45.62 -34.74
N GLY A 761 16.02 -44.43 -34.84
CA GLY A 761 15.66 -43.42 -35.84
C GLY A 761 14.28 -42.80 -35.65
N GLY A 762 13.71 -42.90 -34.44
CA GLY A 762 12.40 -42.33 -34.10
C GLY A 762 12.53 -40.91 -33.51
N SER A 763 11.49 -40.11 -33.69
CA SER A 763 11.31 -38.84 -32.95
C SER A 763 9.95 -38.86 -32.26
N THR A 764 9.72 -37.99 -31.29
CA THR A 764 8.45 -37.92 -30.56
C THR A 764 8.22 -36.52 -30.01
N THR A 765 6.96 -36.14 -29.85
CA THR A 765 6.54 -34.97 -29.07
C THR A 765 6.04 -35.36 -27.67
N LEU A 766 5.97 -36.66 -27.37
CA LEU A 766 5.57 -37.18 -26.06
C LEU A 766 6.71 -37.05 -25.04
N PRO A 767 6.41 -36.97 -23.73
CA PRO A 767 7.44 -36.81 -22.72
C PRO A 767 8.27 -38.09 -22.56
N LEU A 768 9.59 -37.93 -22.53
CA LEU A 768 10.56 -38.97 -22.21
C LEU A 768 11.10 -38.79 -20.79
N PHE A 769 11.60 -39.86 -20.18
CA PHE A 769 11.98 -39.88 -18.76
C PHE A 769 13.37 -40.48 -18.52
N THR A 770 14.14 -39.85 -17.63
CA THR A 770 15.43 -40.38 -17.15
C THR A 770 15.23 -41.59 -16.23
N ALA A 771 16.32 -42.30 -15.90
CA ALA A 771 16.28 -43.42 -14.96
C ALA A 771 15.74 -43.05 -13.58
N GLU A 772 15.87 -41.78 -13.15
CA GLU A 772 15.33 -41.27 -11.89
C GLU A 772 13.88 -40.76 -12.01
N GLY A 773 13.25 -40.89 -13.18
CA GLY A 773 11.87 -40.46 -13.44
C GLY A 773 11.69 -38.96 -13.68
N ARG A 774 12.75 -38.24 -14.05
CA ARG A 774 12.67 -36.83 -14.46
C ARG A 774 12.32 -36.72 -15.94
N LYS A 775 11.48 -35.75 -16.31
CA LYS A 775 11.17 -35.46 -17.73
C LYS A 775 12.39 -34.84 -18.38
N ASP A 776 12.86 -35.42 -19.49
CA ASP A 776 14.01 -34.92 -20.25
C ASP A 776 13.91 -35.39 -21.70
N ALA A 777 13.86 -34.47 -22.66
CA ALA A 777 13.72 -34.82 -24.07
C ALA A 777 15.03 -35.29 -24.72
N ALA A 778 16.19 -34.97 -24.12
CA ALA A 778 17.51 -35.27 -24.70
C ALA A 778 18.09 -36.58 -24.18
N GLN A 779 17.93 -36.87 -22.89
CA GLN A 779 18.47 -38.06 -22.22
C GLN A 779 17.38 -39.04 -21.76
N GLY A 780 16.12 -38.66 -21.89
CA GLY A 780 15.01 -39.50 -21.49
C GLY A 780 14.78 -40.68 -22.44
N LYS A 781 14.19 -41.72 -21.89
CA LYS A 781 13.77 -42.94 -22.59
C LYS A 781 12.26 -43.12 -22.46
N VAL A 782 11.70 -44.02 -23.27
CA VAL A 782 10.27 -44.36 -23.19
C VAL A 782 9.94 -45.01 -21.85
N ALA A 783 8.94 -44.49 -21.14
CA ALA A 783 8.44 -45.05 -19.88
C ALA A 783 6.90 -45.15 -19.91
N CYS A 784 6.27 -45.77 -18.92
CA CYS A 784 4.80 -45.87 -18.85
C CYS A 784 4.10 -44.51 -19.02
N ALA A 785 4.64 -43.47 -18.38
CA ALA A 785 4.11 -42.11 -18.43
C ALA A 785 4.38 -41.35 -19.75
N THR A 786 5.11 -41.95 -20.71
CA THR A 786 5.27 -41.42 -22.07
C THR A 786 3.96 -41.53 -22.84
N CYS A 787 3.28 -42.68 -22.74
CA CYS A 787 1.99 -42.89 -23.38
C CYS A 787 0.82 -42.54 -22.46
N HIS A 788 0.97 -42.77 -21.15
CA HIS A 788 -0.09 -42.51 -20.19
C HIS A 788 0.06 -41.17 -19.44
N ASP A 789 -1.05 -40.46 -19.25
CA ASP A 789 -1.22 -39.44 -18.23
C ASP A 789 -2.23 -39.89 -17.19
N LEU A 790 -1.73 -40.40 -16.07
CA LEU A 790 -2.55 -40.88 -14.95
C LEU A 790 -3.51 -39.82 -14.39
N HIS A 791 -3.29 -38.54 -14.66
CA HIS A 791 -4.16 -37.46 -14.20
C HIS A 791 -5.33 -37.19 -15.13
N GLN A 792 -5.31 -37.68 -16.37
CA GLN A 792 -6.27 -37.32 -17.40
C GLN A 792 -6.86 -38.58 -18.02
N TRP A 793 -8.13 -38.88 -17.74
CA TRP A 793 -8.80 -40.08 -18.29
C TRP A 793 -8.90 -40.06 -19.82
N ASP A 794 -9.40 -38.95 -20.36
CA ASP A 794 -9.67 -38.75 -21.79
C ASP A 794 -8.84 -37.55 -22.29
N PRO A 795 -7.90 -37.74 -23.23
CA PRO A 795 -7.08 -36.66 -23.75
C PRO A 795 -7.84 -35.67 -24.63
N ALA A 796 -8.97 -36.06 -25.23
CA ALA A 796 -9.78 -35.21 -26.09
C ALA A 796 -10.84 -34.43 -25.29
N ASN A 797 -11.31 -34.98 -24.17
CA ASN A 797 -12.22 -34.31 -23.25
C ASN A 797 -11.72 -34.34 -21.81
N PRO A 798 -10.90 -33.34 -21.43
CA PRO A 798 -10.39 -33.20 -20.07
C PRO A 798 -11.43 -33.24 -18.94
N ALA A 799 -12.66 -32.79 -19.20
CA ALA A 799 -13.76 -32.75 -18.22
C ALA A 799 -14.60 -34.04 -18.17
N SER A 800 -14.22 -35.08 -18.90
CA SER A 800 -14.95 -36.34 -18.95
C SER A 800 -15.09 -36.99 -17.57
N LYS A 801 -16.34 -37.30 -17.19
CA LYS A 801 -16.65 -38.03 -15.95
C LYS A 801 -16.72 -39.55 -16.16
N ALA A 802 -16.56 -40.03 -17.39
CA ALA A 802 -16.67 -41.44 -17.71
C ALA A 802 -15.66 -42.28 -16.90
N GLY A 803 -14.44 -41.77 -16.74
CA GLY A 803 -13.38 -42.39 -15.95
C GLY A 803 -13.66 -42.48 -14.45
N ALA A 804 -14.64 -41.76 -13.91
CA ALA A 804 -15.01 -41.83 -12.50
C ALA A 804 -15.91 -43.04 -12.18
N ARG A 805 -16.42 -43.75 -13.20
CA ARG A 805 -17.29 -44.91 -13.03
C ARG A 805 -16.46 -46.19 -12.93
N THR A 806 -16.72 -47.03 -11.92
CA THR A 806 -15.91 -48.23 -11.64
C THR A 806 -16.11 -49.36 -12.65
N ASP A 807 -17.26 -49.40 -13.32
CA ASP A 807 -17.69 -50.39 -14.32
C ASP A 807 -17.18 -50.10 -15.74
N VAL A 808 -16.76 -48.87 -16.04
CA VAL A 808 -16.31 -48.48 -17.39
C VAL A 808 -14.89 -48.93 -17.65
N GLU A 809 -14.67 -49.63 -18.76
CA GLU A 809 -13.33 -49.95 -19.25
C GLU A 809 -12.90 -48.99 -20.36
N GLY A 810 -11.65 -48.53 -20.28
CA GLY A 810 -11.10 -47.60 -21.27
C GLY A 810 -10.66 -48.34 -22.54
N GLY A 811 -10.73 -47.65 -23.67
CA GLY A 811 -10.34 -48.13 -24.99
C GLY A 811 -9.21 -47.30 -25.61
N ALA A 812 -9.10 -47.39 -26.93
CA ALA A 812 -8.08 -46.70 -27.70
C ALA A 812 -8.25 -45.17 -27.78
N ALA A 813 -9.42 -44.63 -27.46
CA ALA A 813 -9.65 -43.18 -27.46
C ALA A 813 -9.33 -42.51 -26.11
N ASP A 814 -9.43 -43.26 -25.01
CA ASP A 814 -9.31 -42.78 -23.63
C ASP A 814 -8.34 -43.65 -22.82
N SER A 815 -8.69 -44.14 -21.62
CA SER A 815 -7.82 -45.03 -20.83
C SER A 815 -6.49 -44.40 -20.39
N PHE A 816 -6.57 -43.13 -19.99
CA PHE A 816 -5.42 -42.35 -19.53
C PHE A 816 -4.34 -42.11 -20.58
N LEU A 817 -4.65 -42.20 -21.87
CA LEU A 817 -3.69 -41.93 -22.93
C LEU A 817 -3.40 -40.43 -23.07
N ARG A 818 -2.17 -40.06 -23.45
CA ARG A 818 -1.79 -38.66 -23.75
C ARG A 818 -2.34 -38.16 -25.08
N ALA A 819 -2.63 -39.08 -25.99
CA ALA A 819 -3.19 -38.83 -27.30
C ALA A 819 -4.08 -40.04 -27.66
N PRO A 820 -5.17 -39.85 -28.40
CA PRO A 820 -6.01 -40.96 -28.81
C PRO A 820 -5.29 -41.85 -29.82
N ALA A 821 -5.53 -43.16 -29.74
CA ALA A 821 -5.19 -44.15 -30.75
C ALA A 821 -6.37 -44.50 -31.67
N TRP A 822 -7.55 -43.94 -31.42
CA TRP A 822 -8.76 -44.03 -32.26
C TRP A 822 -9.57 -42.73 -32.19
N PRO A 823 -10.19 -42.23 -33.29
CA PRO A 823 -10.23 -42.80 -34.65
C PRO A 823 -8.95 -42.64 -35.46
N ALA A 824 -8.09 -41.70 -35.08
CA ALA A 824 -6.76 -41.55 -35.65
C ALA A 824 -5.72 -42.17 -34.71
N PRO A 825 -4.71 -42.91 -35.21
CA PRO A 825 -3.68 -43.56 -34.40
C PRO A 825 -2.60 -42.56 -33.94
N THR A 826 -2.99 -41.37 -33.49
CA THR A 826 -2.08 -40.23 -33.23
C THR A 826 -1.01 -40.57 -32.19
N LEU A 827 -1.37 -41.35 -31.17
CA LEU A 827 -0.44 -41.83 -30.16
C LEU A 827 0.70 -42.67 -30.76
N CYS A 828 0.35 -43.69 -31.55
CA CYS A 828 1.31 -44.62 -32.13
C CYS A 828 2.12 -43.95 -33.24
N ALA A 829 1.46 -43.17 -34.09
CA ALA A 829 2.08 -42.42 -35.19
C ALA A 829 3.10 -41.38 -34.70
N ASN A 830 3.02 -40.96 -33.44
CA ASN A 830 3.97 -40.02 -32.85
C ASN A 830 5.41 -40.56 -32.86
N CYS A 831 5.59 -41.87 -32.67
CA CYS A 831 6.89 -42.54 -32.69
C CYS A 831 7.06 -43.47 -33.92
N HIS A 832 5.95 -44.01 -34.45
CA HIS A 832 5.91 -44.93 -35.58
C HIS A 832 5.25 -44.28 -36.81
N SER A 833 5.71 -43.08 -37.17
CA SER A 833 5.12 -42.27 -38.23
C SER A 833 5.06 -42.98 -39.59
N ASP A 834 6.05 -43.82 -39.89
CA ASP A 834 6.13 -44.62 -41.12
C ASP A 834 5.21 -45.86 -41.12
N LYS A 835 4.45 -46.10 -40.04
CA LYS A 835 3.46 -47.17 -39.92
C LYS A 835 2.01 -46.68 -39.98
N GLN A 836 1.79 -45.38 -39.91
CA GLN A 836 0.44 -44.80 -39.87
C GLN A 836 -0.36 -45.01 -41.19
N GLN A 837 0.35 -45.29 -42.28
CA GLN A 837 -0.20 -45.49 -43.64
C GLN A 837 -1.09 -46.73 -43.76
N VAL A 838 -1.15 -47.58 -42.73
CA VAL A 838 -2.10 -48.71 -42.68
C VAL A 838 -3.55 -48.23 -42.63
N LYS A 839 -3.77 -47.02 -42.11
CA LYS A 839 -5.10 -46.42 -42.02
C LYS A 839 -5.73 -46.28 -43.41
N ASP A 840 -7.03 -46.53 -43.48
CA ASP A 840 -7.84 -46.41 -44.69
C ASP A 840 -7.48 -47.42 -45.82
N THR A 841 -6.68 -48.45 -45.51
CA THR A 841 -6.30 -49.55 -46.42
C THR A 841 -7.09 -50.83 -46.12
N ASP A 842 -6.88 -51.89 -46.90
CA ASP A 842 -7.49 -53.21 -46.67
C ASP A 842 -7.13 -53.84 -45.30
N HIS A 843 -6.01 -53.43 -44.70
CA HIS A 843 -5.61 -53.86 -43.35
C HIS A 843 -6.19 -53.00 -42.24
N ASP A 844 -6.93 -51.94 -42.58
CA ASP A 844 -7.78 -51.24 -41.63
C ASP A 844 -9.08 -52.02 -41.45
N LEU A 845 -9.13 -52.85 -40.40
CA LEU A 845 -10.29 -53.72 -40.16
C LEU A 845 -11.56 -52.94 -39.84
N ALA A 846 -11.50 -51.63 -39.53
CA ALA A 846 -12.70 -50.81 -39.46
C ALA A 846 -13.43 -50.69 -40.82
N ILE A 847 -12.73 -50.99 -41.92
CA ILE A 847 -13.28 -50.97 -43.29
C ILE A 847 -13.62 -52.39 -43.74
N THR A 848 -12.67 -53.32 -43.61
CA THR A 848 -12.79 -54.64 -44.25
C THR A 848 -13.46 -55.70 -43.36
N ALA A 849 -13.37 -55.55 -42.03
CA ALA A 849 -13.99 -56.49 -41.09
C ALA A 849 -14.34 -55.82 -39.75
N PRO A 850 -15.32 -54.90 -39.69
CA PRO A 850 -15.56 -54.05 -38.51
C PRO A 850 -15.93 -54.82 -37.24
N GLN A 851 -16.52 -56.00 -37.39
CA GLN A 851 -16.92 -56.90 -36.31
C GLN A 851 -15.81 -57.86 -35.88
N ALA A 852 -14.65 -57.84 -36.56
CA ALA A 852 -13.52 -58.67 -36.18
C ALA A 852 -12.97 -58.20 -34.84
N THR A 853 -12.64 -59.17 -33.98
CA THR A 853 -12.02 -58.88 -32.69
C THR A 853 -10.62 -59.47 -32.61
N ASN A 854 -9.78 -58.82 -31.81
CA ASN A 854 -8.49 -59.35 -31.40
C ASN A 854 -8.63 -60.43 -30.29
N ILE A 855 -7.52 -60.94 -29.76
CA ILE A 855 -7.52 -62.01 -28.74
C ILE A 855 -8.17 -61.61 -27.40
N ARG A 856 -8.43 -60.32 -27.20
CA ARG A 856 -9.14 -59.77 -26.03
C ARG A 856 -10.59 -59.42 -26.31
N ALA A 857 -11.16 -59.93 -27.41
CA ALA A 857 -12.52 -59.63 -27.85
C ALA A 857 -12.75 -58.13 -28.09
N GLN A 858 -11.71 -57.38 -28.48
CA GLN A 858 -11.82 -55.95 -28.79
C GLN A 858 -11.93 -55.75 -30.30
N ASP A 859 -12.93 -54.99 -30.72
CA ASP A 859 -13.07 -54.48 -32.10
C ASP A 859 -12.13 -53.29 -32.36
N THR A 860 -12.20 -52.73 -33.57
CA THR A 860 -11.34 -51.62 -33.99
C THR A 860 -11.65 -50.33 -33.24
N GLN A 861 -12.88 -50.11 -32.77
CA GLN A 861 -13.21 -48.94 -31.95
C GLN A 861 -12.59 -49.04 -30.56
N ALA A 862 -12.60 -50.22 -29.96
CA ALA A 862 -12.05 -50.47 -28.64
C ALA A 862 -10.51 -50.50 -28.62
N SER A 863 -9.87 -51.00 -29.68
CA SER A 863 -8.40 -51.21 -29.72
C SER A 863 -7.65 -50.31 -30.70
N GLY A 864 -8.35 -49.61 -31.59
CA GLY A 864 -7.77 -48.82 -32.67
C GLY A 864 -7.27 -49.68 -33.84
N VAL A 865 -6.93 -49.02 -34.96
CA VAL A 865 -6.47 -49.69 -36.20
C VAL A 865 -5.24 -50.57 -35.92
N CYS A 866 -4.26 -50.03 -35.21
CA CYS A 866 -3.05 -50.77 -34.86
C CYS A 866 -3.34 -51.90 -33.85
N GLY A 867 -4.32 -51.73 -32.96
CA GLY A 867 -4.66 -52.66 -31.88
C GLY A 867 -5.27 -54.00 -32.33
N GLN A 868 -5.76 -54.05 -33.57
CA GLN A 868 -6.23 -55.28 -34.20
C GLN A 868 -5.08 -56.25 -34.54
N CYS A 869 -3.87 -55.72 -34.73
CA CYS A 869 -2.69 -56.49 -35.10
C CYS A 869 -1.60 -56.46 -34.01
N HIS A 870 -1.45 -55.34 -33.32
CA HIS A 870 -0.41 -55.07 -32.32
C HIS A 870 -1.02 -54.73 -30.96
N MET A 871 -0.71 -55.52 -29.94
CA MET A 871 -1.22 -55.33 -28.59
C MET A 871 -0.12 -54.83 -27.66
N VAL A 872 -0.23 -53.58 -27.22
CA VAL A 872 0.80 -52.91 -26.41
C VAL A 872 1.06 -53.64 -25.08
N HIS A 873 0.05 -54.27 -24.49
CA HIS A 873 0.19 -54.99 -23.21
C HIS A 873 -0.43 -56.38 -23.28
N ASN A 874 0.32 -57.39 -22.83
CA ASN A 874 -0.12 -58.80 -22.81
C ASN A 874 -0.51 -59.36 -24.19
N ALA A 875 0.31 -59.11 -25.20
CA ALA A 875 0.11 -59.69 -26.52
C ALA A 875 0.16 -61.23 -26.50
N ALA A 876 -0.52 -61.84 -27.47
CA ALA A 876 -0.54 -63.30 -27.64
C ALA A 876 0.86 -63.86 -27.91
N ALA A 877 1.66 -63.11 -28.68
CA ALA A 877 3.03 -63.46 -29.02
C ALA A 877 3.97 -62.26 -28.89
N GLN A 878 5.19 -62.50 -28.42
CA GLN A 878 6.22 -61.47 -28.28
C GLN A 878 6.64 -60.89 -29.64
N VAL A 879 6.69 -61.73 -30.69
CA VAL A 879 7.04 -61.30 -32.04
C VAL A 879 6.04 -60.23 -32.51
N ARG A 880 6.55 -59.00 -32.68
CA ARG A 880 5.77 -57.81 -33.07
C ARG A 880 4.56 -57.51 -32.16
N LEU A 881 4.55 -58.04 -30.93
CA LEU A 881 3.43 -57.89 -29.99
C LEU A 881 2.09 -58.27 -30.62
N TRP A 882 2.02 -59.44 -31.26
CA TRP A 882 0.85 -59.81 -32.06
C TRP A 882 -0.44 -59.93 -31.22
N ALA A 883 -1.51 -59.30 -31.68
CA ALA A 883 -2.78 -59.19 -30.97
C ALA A 883 -3.75 -60.35 -31.24
N ARG A 884 -3.35 -61.34 -32.04
CA ARG A 884 -4.20 -62.47 -32.47
C ARG A 884 -3.50 -63.81 -32.21
N PRO A 885 -4.23 -64.93 -32.13
CA PRO A 885 -3.60 -66.25 -32.11
C PRO A 885 -2.74 -66.46 -33.37
N LEU A 886 -1.56 -67.05 -33.24
CA LEU A 886 -0.70 -67.34 -34.38
C LEU A 886 -1.33 -68.42 -35.27
N GLY A 887 -1.20 -68.26 -36.60
CA GLY A 887 -1.56 -69.31 -37.55
C GLY A 887 -0.47 -70.39 -37.68
N GLU A 888 -0.73 -71.33 -38.59
CA GLU A 888 0.23 -72.31 -39.09
C GLU A 888 1.20 -71.66 -40.09
N GLY A 889 2.48 -72.05 -40.12
CA GLY A 889 3.48 -71.46 -41.03
C GLY A 889 4.91 -71.96 -40.75
N ASN A 890 5.81 -71.79 -41.72
CA ASN A 890 7.19 -72.31 -41.64
C ASN A 890 8.12 -71.45 -40.76
N ASP A 891 7.78 -70.17 -40.59
CA ASP A 891 8.52 -69.22 -39.75
C ASP A 891 7.55 -68.33 -38.97
N ALA A 892 8.05 -67.63 -37.95
CA ALA A 892 7.22 -66.80 -37.09
C ALA A 892 6.48 -65.70 -37.87
N MET A 893 7.07 -65.09 -38.90
CA MET A 893 6.43 -64.00 -39.66
C MET A 893 5.32 -64.51 -40.58
N GLU A 894 5.47 -65.71 -41.16
CA GLU A 894 4.43 -66.37 -41.95
C GLU A 894 3.20 -66.69 -41.08
N ARG A 895 3.45 -67.19 -39.85
CA ARG A 895 2.40 -67.49 -38.87
C ARG A 895 1.58 -66.26 -38.46
N LEU A 896 2.18 -65.05 -38.46
CA LEU A 896 1.45 -63.80 -38.22
C LEU A 896 0.47 -63.53 -39.36
N CYS A 897 0.92 -63.60 -40.61
CA CYS A 897 0.08 -63.28 -41.77
C CYS A 897 -1.06 -64.30 -41.90
N ARG A 898 -0.75 -65.58 -41.71
CA ARG A 898 -1.73 -66.68 -41.76
C ARG A 898 -2.67 -66.74 -40.55
N SER A 899 -2.49 -65.90 -39.51
CA SER A 899 -3.53 -65.75 -38.48
C SER A 899 -4.81 -65.12 -39.04
N CYS A 900 -4.70 -64.39 -40.14
CA CYS A 900 -5.82 -63.73 -40.83
C CYS A 900 -6.07 -64.33 -42.22
N HIS A 901 -5.00 -64.66 -42.94
CA HIS A 901 -5.03 -65.23 -44.29
C HIS A 901 -5.03 -66.77 -44.23
N ALA A 902 -6.12 -67.34 -43.70
CA ALA A 902 -6.37 -68.77 -43.68
C ALA A 902 -7.88 -69.05 -43.81
N ALA A 903 -8.24 -70.30 -44.11
CA ALA A 903 -9.64 -70.70 -44.20
C ALA A 903 -10.38 -70.34 -42.89
N GLU A 904 -11.61 -69.82 -43.03
CA GLU A 904 -12.46 -69.41 -41.91
C GLU A 904 -11.91 -68.27 -41.03
N LYS A 905 -10.84 -67.58 -41.48
CA LYS A 905 -10.31 -66.37 -40.83
C LYS A 905 -10.78 -65.11 -41.55
N VAL A 906 -10.52 -63.95 -40.93
CA VAL A 906 -11.08 -62.66 -41.40
C VAL A 906 -10.64 -62.24 -42.80
N ALA A 907 -9.52 -62.77 -43.30
CA ALA A 907 -9.02 -62.52 -44.65
C ALA A 907 -9.05 -63.79 -45.52
N ALA A 908 -10.00 -64.70 -45.27
CA ALA A 908 -10.13 -65.95 -46.02
C ALA A 908 -10.32 -65.74 -47.54
N ALA A 909 -10.90 -64.60 -47.94
CA ALA A 909 -11.04 -64.22 -49.35
C ALA A 909 -9.70 -63.84 -50.04
N LYS A 910 -8.61 -63.68 -49.28
CA LYS A 910 -7.30 -63.19 -49.73
C LYS A 910 -6.17 -64.19 -49.44
N ILE A 911 -6.44 -65.49 -49.57
CA ILE A 911 -5.43 -66.55 -49.39
C ILE A 911 -4.73 -66.78 -50.74
N PRO A 912 -3.38 -66.66 -50.83
CA PRO A 912 -2.67 -66.98 -52.07
C PRO A 912 -2.64 -68.49 -52.32
N LEU A 913 -2.72 -68.92 -53.60
CA LEU A 913 -2.61 -70.34 -53.99
C LEU A 913 -1.28 -70.96 -53.53
N GLN A 914 -0.17 -70.23 -53.69
CA GLN A 914 1.16 -70.63 -53.22
C GLN A 914 1.81 -69.54 -52.35
N GLY A 915 1.92 -69.75 -51.05
CA GLY A 915 2.35 -68.70 -50.09
C GLY A 915 3.79 -68.75 -49.59
N SER A 916 4.45 -69.90 -49.61
CA SER A 916 5.70 -70.12 -48.85
C SER A 916 6.95 -70.18 -49.72
N HIS A 917 8.02 -69.54 -49.28
CA HIS A 917 9.37 -69.73 -49.85
C HIS A 917 10.02 -71.00 -49.24
N PRO A 918 10.92 -71.71 -49.95
CA PRO A 918 11.66 -72.84 -49.36
C PRO A 918 12.38 -72.49 -48.05
N ALA A 919 12.07 -73.23 -46.98
CA ALA A 919 12.51 -72.92 -45.61
C ALA A 919 14.02 -73.09 -45.34
N LYS A 920 14.76 -73.76 -46.23
CA LYS A 920 16.20 -74.06 -46.06
C LYS A 920 17.14 -73.05 -46.72
N VAL A 921 16.60 -71.99 -47.32
CA VAL A 921 17.40 -71.01 -48.09
C VAL A 921 17.58 -69.74 -47.25
N ASN A 922 18.80 -69.54 -46.73
CA ASN A 922 19.20 -68.29 -46.08
C ASN A 922 19.68 -67.29 -47.14
N VAL A 923 19.17 -66.08 -47.04
CA VAL A 923 19.47 -64.98 -47.97
C VAL A 923 20.08 -63.83 -47.19
N ILE A 924 21.13 -63.23 -47.75
CA ILE A 924 21.78 -62.06 -47.19
C ILE A 924 21.13 -60.81 -47.80
N SER A 925 20.64 -59.91 -46.95
CA SER A 925 20.08 -58.62 -47.35
C SER A 925 20.53 -57.53 -46.38
N ASN A 926 21.53 -56.75 -46.79
CA ASN A 926 22.08 -55.68 -45.99
C ASN A 926 21.37 -54.33 -46.27
N PRO A 927 20.99 -53.56 -45.24
CA PRO A 927 20.37 -52.23 -45.39
C PRO A 927 21.22 -51.21 -46.15
N GLY A 928 22.56 -51.36 -46.12
CA GLY A 928 23.51 -50.47 -46.80
C GLY A 928 23.67 -50.74 -48.30
N ASN A 929 23.29 -51.93 -48.79
CA ASN A 929 23.26 -52.25 -50.22
C ASN A 929 21.92 -51.81 -50.82
N ARG A 930 21.65 -50.50 -50.83
CA ARG A 930 20.58 -49.98 -51.69
C ARG A 930 21.03 -50.20 -53.14
N ARG A 931 20.41 -51.17 -53.82
CA ARG A 931 20.56 -51.28 -55.28
C ARG A 931 20.04 -49.99 -55.89
N GLU A 932 20.76 -49.44 -56.87
CA GLU A 932 20.53 -48.11 -57.46
C GLU A 932 19.05 -47.83 -57.78
N ASN A 933 18.25 -48.86 -58.08
CA ASN A 933 16.83 -48.74 -58.45
C ASN A 933 15.86 -49.70 -57.69
N GLY A 934 16.26 -50.33 -56.58
CA GLY A 934 15.61 -51.57 -56.11
C GLY A 934 15.24 -51.71 -54.63
N GLY A 935 15.10 -50.64 -53.84
CA GLY A 935 14.65 -50.64 -52.43
C GLY A 935 15.33 -51.66 -51.48
N HIS A 936 14.85 -51.85 -50.25
CA HIS A 936 15.40 -52.82 -49.29
C HIS A 936 14.40 -53.94 -48.95
N PHE A 937 14.81 -55.20 -49.16
CA PHE A 937 14.04 -56.40 -48.83
C PHE A 937 14.47 -56.98 -47.48
N PRO A 938 13.67 -56.87 -46.42
CA PRO A 938 14.08 -57.41 -45.12
C PRO A 938 13.98 -58.94 -45.09
N VAL A 939 14.99 -59.58 -44.49
CA VAL A 939 14.98 -61.01 -44.17
C VAL A 939 14.90 -61.21 -42.66
N PHE A 940 14.46 -62.41 -42.24
CA PHE A 940 14.12 -62.68 -40.84
C PHE A 940 14.75 -63.98 -40.35
N THR A 941 15.07 -64.08 -39.06
CA THR A 941 15.36 -65.36 -38.44
C THR A 941 14.08 -66.21 -38.37
N PRO A 942 14.16 -67.53 -38.14
CA PRO A 942 12.96 -68.38 -37.95
C PRO A 942 12.02 -67.87 -36.85
N GLU A 943 12.56 -67.18 -35.84
CA GLU A 943 11.84 -66.56 -34.73
C GLU A 943 11.21 -65.20 -35.08
N GLY A 944 11.43 -64.70 -36.30
CA GLY A 944 10.81 -63.47 -36.82
C GLY A 944 11.57 -62.19 -36.50
N VAL A 945 12.83 -62.27 -36.07
CA VAL A 945 13.70 -61.11 -35.84
C VAL A 945 14.29 -60.66 -37.18
N ARG A 946 14.23 -59.36 -37.48
CA ARG A 946 14.87 -58.82 -38.71
C ARG A 946 16.39 -58.97 -38.58
N SER A 947 17.03 -59.51 -39.61
CA SER A 947 18.47 -59.77 -39.66
C SER A 947 19.04 -59.36 -41.01
N GLY A 948 20.36 -59.17 -41.10
CA GLY A 948 21.07 -59.02 -42.38
C GLY A 948 21.18 -60.34 -43.16
N SER A 949 20.90 -61.47 -42.51
CA SER A 949 20.83 -62.80 -43.12
C SER A 949 19.69 -63.60 -42.49
N GLY A 950 18.87 -64.26 -43.30
CA GLY A 950 17.74 -65.05 -42.81
C GLY A 950 16.84 -65.60 -43.92
N VAL A 951 15.65 -66.04 -43.55
CA VAL A 951 14.65 -66.60 -44.46
C VAL A 951 13.81 -65.51 -45.12
N ILE A 952 13.33 -65.80 -46.34
CA ILE A 952 12.30 -65.01 -47.03
C ILE A 952 10.94 -65.40 -46.48
N SER A 953 10.21 -64.42 -45.95
CA SER A 953 8.84 -64.60 -45.44
C SER A 953 7.89 -63.58 -46.07
N CYS A 954 6.58 -63.63 -45.80
CA CYS A 954 5.60 -62.72 -46.41
C CYS A 954 6.02 -61.23 -46.28
N PRO A 955 6.53 -60.76 -45.11
CA PRO A 955 6.95 -59.37 -44.95
C PRO A 955 8.26 -58.99 -45.65
N THR A 956 8.96 -59.94 -46.27
CA THR A 956 10.08 -59.66 -47.18
C THR A 956 9.57 -58.99 -48.45
N CYS A 957 8.46 -59.48 -49.00
CA CYS A 957 7.84 -58.91 -50.20
C CYS A 957 6.77 -57.86 -49.85
N HIS A 958 6.03 -58.04 -48.76
CA HIS A 958 4.93 -57.17 -48.37
C HIS A 958 5.28 -56.24 -47.19
N ASN A 959 4.82 -55.00 -47.26
CA ASN A 959 4.74 -54.06 -46.17
C ASN A 959 3.27 -53.88 -45.78
N ALA A 960 2.80 -54.65 -44.78
CA ALA A 960 1.43 -54.59 -44.31
C ALA A 960 0.94 -53.20 -43.86
N HIS A 961 1.84 -52.22 -43.71
CA HIS A 961 1.51 -50.85 -43.30
C HIS A 961 1.42 -49.86 -44.45
N GLN A 962 1.68 -50.25 -45.70
CA GLN A 962 1.76 -49.33 -46.83
C GLN A 962 1.13 -49.98 -48.05
N TRP A 963 0.01 -49.44 -48.51
CA TRP A 963 -0.75 -50.01 -49.63
C TRP A 963 0.04 -50.01 -50.95
N SER A 964 0.73 -48.90 -51.27
CA SER A 964 1.52 -48.75 -52.50
C SER A 964 2.90 -48.15 -52.21
N VAL A 965 3.92 -48.69 -52.89
CA VAL A 965 5.31 -48.19 -52.82
C VAL A 965 5.44 -46.76 -53.36
N GLN A 966 4.65 -46.45 -54.40
CA GLN A 966 4.72 -45.16 -55.12
C GLN A 966 4.03 -44.03 -54.36
N HIS A 967 3.03 -44.37 -53.53
CA HIS A 967 2.21 -43.42 -52.80
C HIS A 967 2.17 -43.82 -51.31
N PRO A 968 3.18 -43.44 -50.50
CA PRO A 968 3.27 -43.77 -49.09
C PRO A 968 2.29 -42.91 -48.25
N GLN A 969 0.99 -43.11 -48.47
CA GLN A 969 -0.12 -42.46 -47.77
C GLN A 969 -1.17 -43.50 -47.36
N GLY A 970 -2.18 -43.09 -46.59
CA GLY A 970 -3.32 -43.95 -46.27
C GLY A 970 -4.08 -44.38 -47.53
N GLY A 971 -4.91 -45.42 -47.40
CA GLY A 971 -5.72 -45.89 -48.51
C GLY A 971 -6.94 -45.00 -48.79
N GLU A 972 -7.80 -45.43 -49.71
CA GLU A 972 -8.97 -44.66 -50.16
C GLU A 972 -10.18 -44.75 -49.20
N GLY A 973 -10.05 -45.43 -48.06
CA GLY A 973 -11.16 -45.60 -47.10
C GLY A 973 -12.21 -46.64 -47.55
N ARG A 974 -11.88 -47.45 -48.56
CA ARG A 974 -12.72 -48.52 -49.11
C ARG A 974 -11.84 -49.71 -49.50
N ASN A 975 -12.43 -50.90 -49.55
CA ASN A 975 -11.75 -52.11 -50.02
C ASN A 975 -11.53 -52.03 -51.53
N VAL A 976 -10.28 -52.05 -51.99
CA VAL A 976 -9.90 -51.94 -53.41
C VAL A 976 -8.99 -53.10 -53.79
N GLU A 977 -9.28 -53.78 -54.90
CA GLU A 977 -8.40 -54.85 -55.39
C GLU A 977 -7.04 -54.28 -55.82
N GLY A 978 -5.96 -54.84 -55.32
CA GLY A 978 -4.60 -54.40 -55.65
C GLY A 978 -4.04 -55.04 -56.93
N ASP A 979 -2.91 -54.50 -57.37
CA ASP A 979 -2.15 -54.90 -58.54
C ASP A 979 -0.64 -55.04 -58.23
N ALA A 980 0.20 -55.17 -59.25
CA ALA A 980 1.65 -55.31 -59.14
C ALA A 980 2.40 -54.03 -58.65
N ARG A 981 1.69 -52.93 -58.40
CA ARG A 981 2.24 -51.66 -57.87
C ARG A 981 1.61 -51.27 -56.51
N SER A 982 0.64 -52.05 -56.06
CA SER A 982 -0.08 -51.91 -54.79
C SER A 982 -0.06 -53.25 -54.04
N SER A 983 -1.17 -53.69 -53.43
CA SER A 983 -1.24 -54.95 -52.68
C SER A 983 -0.18 -55.09 -51.57
N PHE A 984 0.19 -53.97 -50.96
CA PHE A 984 1.21 -53.90 -49.93
C PHE A 984 2.61 -54.33 -50.39
N LEU A 985 2.94 -54.34 -51.67
CA LEU A 985 4.29 -54.69 -52.11
C LEU A 985 5.32 -53.66 -51.57
N ARG A 986 6.55 -54.12 -51.29
CA ARG A 986 7.66 -53.25 -50.82
C ARG A 986 8.41 -52.57 -51.95
N ASN A 987 8.32 -53.11 -53.15
CA ASN A 987 9.12 -52.67 -54.28
C ASN A 987 8.40 -52.83 -55.62
N THR A 988 8.90 -52.11 -56.62
CA THR A 988 8.61 -52.41 -58.02
C THR A 988 9.50 -53.56 -58.48
N SER A 989 9.03 -54.37 -59.43
CA SER A 989 9.66 -55.64 -59.82
C SER A 989 11.09 -55.53 -60.33
N ASP A 990 11.52 -54.35 -60.77
CA ASP A 990 12.48 -54.24 -61.87
C ASP A 990 13.90 -54.71 -61.52
N PHE A 991 14.32 -54.72 -60.25
CA PHE A 991 15.60 -55.33 -59.80
C PHE A 991 15.57 -55.83 -58.34
N SER A 992 14.92 -56.96 -58.08
CA SER A 992 14.66 -57.51 -56.74
C SER A 992 15.81 -58.35 -56.15
N LEU A 993 15.77 -58.56 -54.82
CA LEU A 993 16.63 -59.49 -54.05
C LEU A 993 16.74 -60.87 -54.71
N CYS A 994 15.68 -61.32 -55.38
CA CYS A 994 15.60 -62.61 -56.03
C CYS A 994 16.59 -62.76 -57.20
N ALA A 995 17.00 -61.65 -57.83
CA ALA A 995 17.95 -61.67 -58.95
C ALA A 995 19.34 -62.17 -58.53
N ASP A 996 19.70 -62.12 -57.24
CA ASP A 996 20.99 -62.64 -56.75
C ASP A 996 21.15 -64.14 -56.97
N CYS A 997 20.04 -64.88 -56.97
CA CYS A 997 20.05 -66.33 -57.18
C CYS A 997 19.39 -66.74 -58.50
N HIS A 998 18.43 -65.97 -59.00
CA HIS A 998 17.61 -66.34 -60.16
C HIS A 998 17.90 -65.53 -61.43
N GLY A 999 18.80 -64.53 -61.39
CA GLY A 999 19.07 -63.67 -62.55
C GLY A 999 17.79 -63.00 -63.08
N LEU A 1000 17.64 -62.86 -64.40
CA LEU A 1000 16.46 -62.24 -65.02
C LEU A 1000 15.15 -63.02 -64.82
N ASP A 1001 15.22 -64.33 -64.54
CA ASP A 1001 14.04 -65.16 -64.20
C ASP A 1001 13.36 -64.69 -62.90
N ALA A 1002 14.07 -63.93 -62.06
CA ALA A 1002 13.53 -63.29 -60.87
C ALA A 1002 12.31 -62.40 -61.15
N LEU A 1003 12.24 -61.73 -62.31
CA LEU A 1003 11.11 -60.87 -62.68
C LEU A 1003 9.81 -61.66 -62.83
N PHE A 1004 9.89 -62.79 -63.55
CA PHE A 1004 8.76 -63.69 -63.75
C PHE A 1004 8.35 -64.34 -62.43
N ARG A 1005 9.31 -64.82 -61.64
CA ARG A 1005 9.05 -65.43 -60.32
C ARG A 1005 8.46 -64.45 -59.32
N TYR A 1006 8.87 -63.19 -59.33
CA TYR A 1006 8.33 -62.15 -58.45
C TYR A 1006 6.87 -61.82 -58.82
N LYS A 1007 6.60 -61.57 -60.11
CA LYS A 1007 5.25 -61.21 -60.59
C LYS A 1007 4.23 -62.33 -60.41
N TYR A 1008 4.63 -63.59 -60.62
CA TYR A 1008 3.73 -64.76 -60.56
C TYR A 1008 4.02 -65.67 -59.36
N PHE A 1009 4.63 -65.15 -58.29
CA PHE A 1009 5.07 -65.94 -57.13
C PHE A 1009 3.97 -66.83 -56.55
N HIS A 1010 2.75 -66.30 -56.49
CA HIS A 1010 1.59 -66.99 -55.94
C HIS A 1010 0.86 -67.92 -56.92
N GLY A 1011 1.23 -67.94 -58.21
CA GLY A 1011 0.61 -68.81 -59.21
C GLY A 1011 1.29 -70.18 -59.30
N ASP A 1012 0.52 -71.23 -59.61
CA ASP A 1012 1.04 -72.60 -59.73
C ASP A 1012 2.04 -72.78 -60.88
N THR A 1013 1.98 -71.93 -61.90
CA THR A 1013 2.84 -71.99 -63.08
C THR A 1013 4.29 -71.56 -62.78
N SER A 1014 4.52 -70.69 -61.79
CA SER A 1014 5.86 -70.18 -61.46
C SER A 1014 6.76 -71.18 -60.73
N ARG A 1015 6.18 -72.27 -60.21
CA ARG A 1015 6.90 -73.33 -59.48
C ARG A 1015 7.24 -74.56 -60.34
N ARG A 1016 6.76 -74.62 -61.59
CA ARG A 1016 7.14 -75.70 -62.51
C ARG A 1016 8.59 -75.50 -62.95
N LYS A 1017 9.43 -76.53 -62.76
CA LYS A 1017 10.80 -76.53 -63.29
C LYS A 1017 10.73 -76.37 -64.81
N HIS A 1018 11.43 -75.38 -65.36
CA HIS A 1018 11.59 -75.23 -66.80
C HIS A 1018 12.27 -76.49 -67.37
N LEU A 1019 11.88 -76.93 -68.57
CA LEU A 1019 12.36 -78.18 -69.19
C LEU A 1019 13.89 -78.26 -69.32
N LEU A 1020 14.57 -77.11 -69.35
CA LEU A 1020 16.04 -76.99 -69.39
C LEU A 1020 16.75 -77.34 -68.06
N TYR A 1021 16.02 -77.50 -66.95
CA TYR A 1021 16.58 -77.82 -65.62
C TYR A 1021 16.05 -79.16 -65.06
N ARG A 1022 15.68 -80.09 -65.95
CA ARG A 1022 15.43 -81.49 -65.61
C ARG A 1022 16.71 -82.30 -65.64
#